data_AF-A0A661NJH2-F1
#
_entry.id   AF-A0A661NJH2-F1
#
_cell.length_a   1.000
_cell.length_b   1.000
_cell.length_c   1.000
_cell.angle_alpha   90.00
_cell.angle_beta   90.00
_cell.angle_gamma   90.00
#
_symmetry.space_group_name_H-M   'P 1'
#
loop_
_entity.id
_entity.type
_entity.pdbx_description
1 polymer ?
#
loop_
_entity_poly.entity_id
_entity_poly.type
_entity_poly.pdbx_seq_one_letter_code
_entity_poly.pdbx_strand_id
1 'polypeptide(L)'
;MTWLILRRHPPGASAIDYHGAVKRAVPALVVLFVIAGCGDDGGAAIDSGVASTDAGADASSAPAAPMPPALARLQPCPAGWRELTHDDGFVVCEPWPVAGRGECEAGAAHYPGTPACVVLGPECPADGMPADLPMGRPVLFVRAGAPGGDGTVAAPYGTIAAATAVAVPGSVIALAVGEYEEEVSLGAGVALVGACVTGTVVTAATPRTDRGVINPDGADVEVRNLTIGPSPRPGLWIVGEGFSAVVTDLAIDGTQIVGISVERGAHLDADRLTVRNVENPSLMTLGRALNVEVGATATVRHLDARRNVEFGVAALTGGQLHLEDSVVAGTRAPGPGVNGGPGLAVFTGGHITAERVVVEDNQQVGILCFDEGSTAELSDTVVRRVEPWGDRGMGRALDVEDGALLSCRRCLLTEAHEISVGAGAATLVLEDVLIERVFPDAMGGLGAGMAVQTGATATLDRVAILDVEDFGIAVGESELTANDLVIRRVAPQRRGQVNGRALDFQDGATVTIRRFAASDLYEAGIVISGTGTDVVMEDVVFERVRSRPDGFRGDGFVVQDAASAVLSRVRVQDVHEAAVIVNGDATLFASDIVIREVAAQDCADSSCSAYPGGHGIGAYGARVVVNRFVIEEVDLCGLHVAAEGEFLLDDGVVRGAVIGACVQSDAQDIGDLGRSVDFVDNGTNLEATMLPVPDPLPSTD
;
A
#
# COMPACT_ATOMS: atom_id res chain seq x y z
N MET A 1 -25.60 6.85 3.26
CA MET A 1 -25.09 6.80 1.87
C MET A 1 -23.89 5.87 1.92
N THR A 2 -24.19 4.58 2.09
CA THR A 2 -23.31 3.54 2.65
C THR A 2 -22.89 2.63 1.50
N TRP A 3 -21.73 2.88 0.89
CA TRP A 3 -21.22 2.11 -0.24
C TRP A 3 -19.70 2.00 -0.19
N LEU A 4 -19.15 1.36 0.85
CA LEU A 4 -17.92 0.59 0.73
C LEU A 4 -18.22 -0.85 1.15
N ILE A 5 -18.81 -1.60 0.22
CA ILE A 5 -18.82 -3.06 0.27
C ILE A 5 -17.94 -3.50 -0.89
N LEU A 6 -16.75 -4.03 -0.58
CA LEU A 6 -16.06 -4.98 -1.44
C LEU A 6 -17.13 -5.93 -1.98
N ARG A 7 -17.39 -5.88 -3.28
CA ARG A 7 -18.32 -6.81 -3.92
C ARG A 7 -17.81 -8.21 -3.61
N ARG A 8 -18.44 -8.88 -2.63
CA ARG A 8 -18.36 -10.34 -2.51
C ARG A 8 -18.59 -10.91 -3.91
N HIS A 9 -17.67 -11.75 -4.34
CA HIS A 9 -17.79 -12.50 -5.58
C HIS A 9 -19.22 -13.03 -5.77
N PRO A 10 -19.81 -12.96 -6.98
CA PRO A 10 -21.03 -13.68 -7.24
C PRO A 10 -20.77 -15.19 -7.02
N PRO A 11 -21.58 -15.89 -6.22
CA PRO A 11 -21.44 -17.34 -6.07
C PRO A 11 -21.89 -17.98 -7.39
N GLY A 12 -20.94 -18.32 -8.27
CA GLY A 12 -21.30 -18.85 -9.57
C GLY A 12 -20.20 -18.92 -10.63
N ALA A 13 -18.98 -19.31 -10.26
CA ALA A 13 -18.04 -19.93 -11.19
C ALA A 13 -17.26 -20.98 -10.39
N SER A 14 -17.34 -22.23 -10.84
CA SER A 14 -16.80 -23.41 -10.17
C SER A 14 -15.29 -23.28 -9.93
N ALA A 15 -14.94 -22.98 -8.67
CA ALA A 15 -13.62 -23.24 -8.12
C ALA A 15 -13.39 -24.76 -8.08
N ILE A 16 -12.18 -25.16 -8.49
CA ILE A 16 -11.66 -26.49 -8.26
C ILE A 16 -11.64 -26.72 -6.74
N ASP A 17 -12.31 -27.79 -6.31
CA ASP A 17 -12.45 -28.24 -4.93
C ASP A 17 -11.07 -28.40 -4.26
N TYR A 18 -10.74 -27.48 -3.35
CA TYR A 18 -9.71 -27.69 -2.33
C TYR A 18 -10.37 -27.59 -0.96
N HIS A 19 -10.84 -28.73 -0.46
CA HIS A 19 -11.35 -28.89 0.91
C HIS A 19 -10.52 -29.92 1.67
N GLY A 20 -9.71 -29.42 2.61
CA GLY A 20 -8.99 -30.19 3.62
C GLY A 20 -9.31 -29.65 5.02
N ALA A 21 -10.23 -30.33 5.70
CA ALA A 21 -10.84 -30.03 6.99
C ALA A 21 -9.89 -29.53 8.11
N VAL A 22 -10.31 -28.44 8.79
CA VAL A 22 -9.97 -28.19 10.20
C VAL A 22 -11.25 -27.79 10.96
N LYS A 23 -11.71 -28.67 11.84
CA LYS A 23 -12.75 -28.39 12.85
C LYS A 23 -12.09 -27.88 14.13
N ARG A 24 -12.50 -26.71 14.62
CA ARG A 24 -12.35 -26.28 16.03
C ARG A 24 -13.62 -25.48 16.39
N ALA A 25 -14.50 -25.93 17.30
CA ALA A 25 -14.37 -26.07 18.74
C ALA A 25 -14.14 -24.73 19.46
N VAL A 26 -15.25 -24.06 19.78
CA VAL A 26 -15.35 -22.87 20.65
C VAL A 26 -15.28 -23.32 22.11
N PRO A 27 -14.59 -22.56 22.98
CA PRO A 27 -15.14 -22.35 24.31
C PRO A 27 -15.23 -20.87 24.67
N ALA A 28 -16.33 -20.58 25.35
CA ALA A 28 -16.70 -19.31 25.96
C ALA A 28 -15.67 -18.82 26.98
N LEU A 29 -15.36 -17.53 26.94
CA LEU A 29 -14.63 -16.85 28.00
C LEU A 29 -15.58 -15.94 28.80
N VAL A 30 -15.60 -16.19 30.10
CA VAL A 30 -16.40 -15.54 31.13
C VAL A 30 -15.74 -14.21 31.52
N VAL A 31 -16.52 -13.12 31.44
CA VAL A 31 -16.17 -11.80 31.98
C VAL A 31 -16.37 -11.81 33.49
N LEU A 32 -15.33 -11.49 34.27
CA LEU A 32 -15.41 -11.31 35.72
C LEU A 32 -15.10 -9.84 36.06
N PHE A 33 -16.15 -9.10 36.43
CA PHE A 33 -16.07 -7.78 37.06
C PHE A 33 -15.52 -7.91 38.48
N VAL A 34 -14.58 -7.05 38.87
CA VAL A 34 -14.27 -6.77 40.28
C VAL A 34 -14.29 -5.26 40.52
N ILE A 35 -15.26 -4.84 41.33
CA ILE A 35 -15.41 -3.52 41.95
C ILE A 35 -14.79 -3.60 43.36
N ALA A 36 -13.97 -2.61 43.71
CA ALA A 36 -13.72 -2.13 45.08
C ALA A 36 -13.11 -0.72 44.92
N GLY A 37 -13.48 0.35 45.62
CA GLY A 37 -14.07 0.50 46.95
C GLY A 37 -13.24 1.54 47.70
N CYS A 38 -13.89 2.60 48.20
CA CYS A 38 -13.37 3.89 48.68
C CYS A 38 -12.28 3.90 49.78
N GLY A 39 -11.59 5.04 49.90
CA GLY A 39 -10.92 5.50 51.12
C GLY A 39 -10.74 7.02 51.12
N ASP A 40 -11.46 7.69 52.04
CA ASP A 40 -11.52 9.14 52.27
C ASP A 40 -10.64 9.57 53.47
N ASP A 41 -10.50 10.88 53.61
CA ASP A 41 -10.04 11.68 54.77
C ASP A 41 -8.55 12.03 54.94
N GLY A 42 -8.28 13.35 54.91
CA GLY A 42 -7.07 13.94 55.46
C GLY A 42 -6.89 15.44 55.19
N GLY A 43 -7.76 16.29 55.75
CA GLY A 43 -7.69 17.74 55.61
C GLY A 43 -6.50 18.40 56.34
N ALA A 44 -6.03 19.52 55.79
CA ALA A 44 -5.39 20.60 56.55
C ALA A 44 -5.57 21.94 55.82
N ALA A 45 -6.21 22.87 56.51
CA ALA A 45 -6.38 24.26 56.12
C ALA A 45 -5.07 25.04 56.22
N ILE A 46 -4.82 25.95 55.26
CA ILE A 46 -3.94 27.10 55.45
C ILE A 46 -4.66 28.31 54.85
N ASP A 47 -5.10 29.21 55.73
CA ASP A 47 -5.56 30.56 55.44
C ASP A 47 -4.39 31.53 55.65
N SER A 48 -4.14 32.41 54.68
CA SER A 48 -4.06 33.87 54.88
C SER A 48 -3.22 34.55 53.79
N GLY A 49 -3.75 35.64 53.24
CA GLY A 49 -2.93 36.71 52.69
C GLY A 49 -3.43 37.36 51.41
N VAL A 50 -4.40 38.26 51.54
CA VAL A 50 -4.86 39.18 50.49
C VAL A 50 -3.71 40.11 50.05
N ALA A 51 -3.47 40.17 48.74
CA ALA A 51 -2.84 41.31 48.09
C ALA A 51 -3.59 41.59 46.79
N SER A 52 -4.40 42.65 46.83
CA SER A 52 -5.03 43.26 45.66
C SER A 52 -3.95 43.85 44.76
N THR A 53 -3.78 43.27 43.58
CA THR A 53 -3.27 43.98 42.41
C THR A 53 -4.22 43.69 41.27
N ASP A 54 -4.94 44.74 40.88
CA ASP A 54 -5.72 44.87 39.66
C ASP A 54 -4.77 44.63 38.47
N ALA A 55 -4.74 43.40 37.99
CA ALA A 55 -4.04 43.02 36.78
C ALA A 55 -5.11 42.84 35.71
N GLY A 56 -5.07 43.70 34.69
CA GLY A 56 -5.96 43.63 33.55
C GLY A 56 -6.03 42.21 32.99
N ALA A 57 -7.24 41.73 32.81
CA ALA A 57 -7.52 40.55 32.00
C ALA A 57 -7.21 40.92 30.54
N ASP A 58 -5.98 40.70 30.11
CA ASP A 58 -5.55 40.85 28.72
C ASP A 58 -4.46 39.82 28.43
N ALA A 59 -4.88 38.57 28.22
CA ALA A 59 -4.28 37.61 27.30
C ALA A 59 -5.02 36.27 27.45
N SER A 60 -6.11 36.09 26.69
CA SER A 60 -6.45 34.76 26.21
C SER A 60 -5.16 34.12 25.68
N SER A 61 -4.79 32.95 26.20
CA SER A 61 -3.55 32.31 25.79
C SER A 61 -3.75 31.78 24.37
N ALA A 62 -3.05 32.36 23.40
CA ALA A 62 -3.21 31.98 22.00
C ALA A 62 -3.09 30.45 21.83
N PRO A 63 -3.96 29.81 21.03
CA PRO A 63 -3.91 28.38 20.78
C PRO A 63 -2.53 27.90 20.36
N ALA A 64 -2.08 26.77 20.88
CA ALA A 64 -0.82 26.17 20.48
C ALA A 64 -0.88 25.73 19.00
N ALA A 65 0.10 26.16 18.20
CA ALA A 65 0.16 25.82 16.78
C ALA A 65 0.45 24.32 16.55
N PRO A 66 -0.12 23.71 15.50
CA PRO A 66 0.20 22.33 15.12
C PRO A 66 1.67 22.16 14.73
N MET A 67 2.29 21.06 15.14
CA MET A 67 3.60 20.64 14.65
C MET A 67 3.46 20.02 13.24
N PRO A 68 4.21 20.48 12.22
CA PRO A 68 4.11 19.91 10.88
C PRO A 68 4.65 18.46 10.83
N PRO A 69 4.09 17.60 9.95
CA PRO A 69 4.60 16.24 9.76
C PRO A 69 6.00 16.23 9.13
N ALA A 70 6.80 15.24 9.54
CA ALA A 70 8.02 14.88 8.82
C ALA A 70 7.66 14.23 7.48
N LEU A 71 8.38 14.58 6.42
CA LEU A 71 8.18 13.97 5.10
C LEU A 71 8.77 12.55 5.04
N ALA A 72 8.19 11.71 4.18
CA ALA A 72 8.73 10.41 3.81
C ALA A 72 10.19 10.52 3.34
N ARG A 73 11.06 9.65 3.85
CA ARG A 73 12.50 9.64 3.56
C ARG A 73 12.90 8.39 2.78
N LEU A 74 12.86 8.48 1.46
CA LEU A 74 13.32 7.39 0.58
C LEU A 74 14.85 7.32 0.46
N GLN A 75 15.58 8.33 0.97
CA GLN A 75 17.03 8.39 0.95
C GLN A 75 17.70 7.66 2.14
N PRO A 76 18.96 7.20 1.98
CA PRO A 76 19.77 7.27 0.76
C PRO A 76 19.24 6.31 -0.32
N CYS A 77 19.32 6.74 -1.58
CA CYS A 77 18.94 5.86 -2.67
C CYS A 77 19.93 4.68 -2.80
N PRO A 78 19.44 3.50 -3.20
CA PRO A 78 20.30 2.37 -3.51
C PRO A 78 21.41 2.70 -4.52
N ALA A 79 22.48 1.90 -4.50
CA ALA A 79 23.60 2.09 -5.42
C ALA A 79 23.13 2.05 -6.88
N GLY A 80 23.55 3.04 -7.67
CA GLY A 80 23.18 3.16 -9.08
C GLY A 80 21.80 3.77 -9.34
N TRP A 81 20.94 3.88 -8.32
CA TRP A 81 19.64 4.55 -8.46
C TRP A 81 19.84 6.06 -8.45
N ARG A 82 18.97 6.77 -9.18
CA ARG A 82 19.04 8.22 -9.30
C ARG A 82 18.12 8.89 -8.29
N GLU A 83 18.63 9.91 -7.63
CA GLU A 83 17.82 10.81 -6.82
C GLU A 83 17.06 11.79 -7.73
N LEU A 84 15.74 11.79 -7.62
CA LEU A 84 14.87 12.77 -8.28
C LEU A 84 14.17 13.62 -7.24
N THR A 85 14.33 14.93 -7.32
CA THR A 85 13.57 15.85 -6.47
C THR A 85 12.14 15.94 -6.98
N HIS A 86 11.19 15.67 -6.09
CA HIS A 86 9.77 15.83 -6.31
C HIS A 86 9.36 17.27 -5.98
N ASP A 87 8.38 17.83 -6.70
CA ASP A 87 7.94 19.22 -6.52
C ASP A 87 7.39 19.50 -5.11
N ASP A 88 6.85 18.47 -4.46
CA ASP A 88 6.37 18.52 -3.07
C ASP A 88 7.47 18.47 -1.99
N GLY A 89 8.74 18.45 -2.39
CA GLY A 89 9.89 18.47 -1.48
C GLY A 89 10.41 17.08 -1.08
N PHE A 90 9.88 16.01 -1.67
CA PHE A 90 10.41 14.65 -1.50
C PHE A 90 11.61 14.41 -2.40
N VAL A 91 12.43 13.41 -2.08
CA VAL A 91 13.41 12.84 -3.01
C VAL A 91 12.99 11.40 -3.25
N VAL A 92 12.75 11.03 -4.50
CA VAL A 92 12.40 9.67 -4.90
C VAL A 92 13.62 8.99 -5.55
N CYS A 93 13.70 7.67 -5.39
CA CYS A 93 14.78 6.88 -5.94
C CYS A 93 14.32 6.21 -7.24
N GLU A 94 14.85 6.67 -8.37
CA GLU A 94 14.56 6.10 -9.68
C GLU A 94 15.59 5.01 -10.04
N PRO A 95 15.16 3.74 -10.15
CA PRO A 95 16.05 2.61 -10.43
C PRO A 95 16.70 2.65 -11.81
N TRP A 96 16.11 3.34 -12.79
CA TRP A 96 16.57 3.35 -14.17
C TRP A 96 17.35 4.63 -14.53
N PRO A 97 18.22 4.59 -15.57
CA PRO A 97 18.85 5.79 -16.11
C PRO A 97 17.82 6.76 -16.70
N VAL A 98 18.24 7.97 -17.09
CA VAL A 98 17.36 8.99 -17.70
C VAL A 98 16.64 8.46 -18.96
N ALA A 99 17.29 7.56 -19.71
CA ALA A 99 16.70 6.92 -20.88
C ALA A 99 15.59 5.90 -20.52
N GLY A 100 15.33 5.66 -19.24
CA GLY A 100 14.43 4.62 -18.75
C GLY A 100 15.04 3.22 -18.84
N ARG A 101 14.20 2.22 -18.62
CA ARG A 101 14.58 0.81 -18.77
C ARG A 101 14.75 0.48 -20.26
N GLY A 102 15.94 0.03 -20.62
CA GLY A 102 16.23 -0.50 -21.95
C GLY A 102 15.55 -1.86 -22.22
N GLU A 103 15.12 -2.06 -23.46
CA GLU A 103 14.80 -3.37 -24.02
C GLU A 103 16.11 -4.07 -24.43
N CYS A 104 16.39 -5.23 -23.83
CA CYS A 104 17.65 -5.93 -24.03
C CYS A 104 17.50 -7.04 -25.08
N GLU A 105 18.58 -7.26 -25.83
CA GLU A 105 18.68 -8.40 -26.74
C GLU A 105 18.60 -9.75 -25.99
N ALA A 106 18.46 -10.83 -26.75
CA ALA A 106 18.50 -12.19 -26.19
C ALA A 106 19.85 -12.41 -25.48
N GLY A 107 19.81 -13.02 -24.29
CA GLY A 107 21.00 -13.23 -23.46
C GLY A 107 21.51 -11.97 -22.73
N ALA A 108 20.70 -10.91 -22.61
CA ALA A 108 21.02 -9.73 -21.81
C ALA A 108 19.80 -9.24 -21.01
N ALA A 109 20.04 -8.52 -19.91
CA ALA A 109 19.02 -7.99 -19.02
C ALA A 109 19.41 -6.61 -18.46
N HIS A 110 18.41 -5.77 -18.17
CA HIS A 110 18.63 -4.47 -17.53
C HIS A 110 18.12 -4.57 -16.10
N TYR A 111 19.05 -4.56 -15.14
CA TYR A 111 18.77 -4.68 -13.71
C TYR A 111 18.69 -3.30 -13.05
N PRO A 112 17.89 -3.12 -12.00
CA PRO A 112 17.84 -1.87 -11.24
C PRO A 112 19.24 -1.38 -10.84
N GLY A 113 19.50 -0.07 -10.98
CA GLY A 113 20.80 0.53 -10.66
C GLY A 113 21.90 0.32 -11.71
N THR A 114 21.69 -0.49 -12.75
CA THR A 114 22.63 -0.59 -13.87
C THR A 114 22.38 0.51 -14.91
N PRO A 115 23.41 1.02 -15.60
CA PRO A 115 23.23 2.13 -16.56
C PRO A 115 22.67 1.69 -17.92
N ALA A 116 22.68 0.39 -18.22
CA ALA A 116 22.25 -0.20 -19.48
C ALA A 116 22.08 -1.72 -19.33
N CYS A 117 21.67 -2.40 -20.40
CA CYS A 117 21.62 -3.86 -20.46
C CYS A 117 22.99 -4.49 -20.17
N VAL A 118 22.98 -5.51 -19.31
CA VAL A 118 24.09 -6.36 -18.93
C VAL A 118 23.97 -7.69 -19.67
N VAL A 119 25.03 -8.12 -20.36
CA VAL A 119 25.09 -9.43 -21.02
C VAL A 119 25.21 -10.53 -19.96
N LEU A 120 24.48 -11.63 -20.16
CA LEU A 120 24.56 -12.83 -19.33
C LEU A 120 25.72 -13.70 -19.78
N GLY A 121 26.66 -13.95 -18.88
CA GLY A 121 27.79 -14.85 -19.11
C GLY A 121 28.78 -14.36 -20.18
N PRO A 122 29.70 -15.24 -20.61
CA PRO A 122 30.72 -14.91 -21.59
C PRO A 122 30.17 -14.84 -23.02
N GLU A 123 30.89 -14.14 -23.89
CA GLU A 123 30.67 -14.21 -25.33
C GLU A 123 30.90 -15.64 -25.85
N CYS A 124 30.17 -16.00 -26.91
CA CYS A 124 30.32 -17.32 -27.52
C CYS A 124 31.74 -17.51 -28.09
N PRO A 125 32.47 -18.54 -27.65
CA PRO A 125 33.83 -18.79 -28.10
C PRO A 125 33.85 -19.26 -29.56
N ALA A 126 34.87 -18.82 -30.31
CA ALA A 126 34.96 -19.07 -31.76
C ALA A 126 35.15 -20.56 -32.12
N ASP A 127 35.73 -21.37 -31.24
CA ASP A 127 35.85 -22.82 -31.38
C ASP A 127 34.59 -23.57 -30.90
N GLY A 128 33.62 -22.82 -30.38
CA GLY A 128 32.35 -23.29 -29.85
C GLY A 128 32.45 -23.99 -28.50
N MET A 129 33.62 -24.11 -27.88
CA MET A 129 33.76 -24.84 -26.60
C MET A 129 33.80 -23.89 -25.41
N PRO A 130 33.13 -24.19 -24.28
CA PRO A 130 33.14 -23.31 -23.12
C PRO A 130 34.54 -22.98 -22.62
N ALA A 131 34.77 -21.71 -22.33
CA ALA A 131 35.93 -21.23 -21.58
C ALA A 131 35.69 -21.31 -20.07
N ASP A 132 36.73 -21.07 -19.27
CA ASP A 132 36.65 -20.90 -17.80
C ASP A 132 35.91 -22.03 -17.07
N LEU A 133 36.21 -23.28 -17.45
CA LEU A 133 35.68 -24.47 -16.81
C LEU A 133 36.27 -24.65 -15.39
N PRO A 134 35.50 -25.18 -14.43
CA PRO A 134 35.98 -25.41 -13.07
C PRO A 134 37.23 -26.29 -13.04
N MET A 135 38.34 -25.73 -12.55
CA MET A 135 39.62 -26.42 -12.47
C MET A 135 39.56 -27.58 -11.46
N GLY A 136 40.23 -28.69 -11.76
CA GLY A 136 40.34 -29.84 -10.86
C GLY A 136 39.13 -30.77 -10.81
N ARG A 137 38.11 -30.54 -11.66
CA ARG A 137 36.94 -31.41 -11.82
C ARG A 137 37.03 -32.21 -13.12
N PRO A 138 36.54 -33.47 -13.17
CA PRO A 138 36.45 -34.23 -14.42
C PRO A 138 35.52 -33.53 -15.41
N VAL A 139 35.99 -33.27 -16.63
CA VAL A 139 35.20 -32.57 -17.66
C VAL A 139 34.78 -33.56 -18.74
N LEU A 140 33.47 -33.58 -19.03
CA LEU A 140 32.84 -34.32 -20.12
C LEU A 140 32.34 -33.31 -21.16
N PHE A 141 32.97 -33.30 -22.34
CA PHE A 141 32.62 -32.41 -23.43
C PHE A 141 31.46 -32.99 -24.25
N VAL A 142 30.49 -32.14 -24.57
CA VAL A 142 29.31 -32.49 -25.36
C VAL A 142 29.19 -31.55 -26.55
N ARG A 143 29.03 -32.11 -27.74
CA ARG A 143 28.77 -31.36 -28.97
C ARG A 143 27.59 -32.01 -29.68
N ALA A 144 26.52 -31.24 -29.89
CA ALA A 144 25.29 -31.73 -30.49
C ALA A 144 25.56 -32.53 -31.78
N GLY A 145 25.06 -33.77 -31.83
CA GLY A 145 25.18 -34.65 -33.00
C GLY A 145 26.54 -35.34 -33.20
N ALA A 146 27.50 -35.21 -32.28
CA ALA A 146 28.76 -35.94 -32.36
C ALA A 146 28.55 -37.48 -32.26
N PRO A 147 29.22 -38.30 -33.09
CA PRO A 147 28.97 -39.74 -33.13
C PRO A 147 29.71 -40.48 -32.00
N GLY A 148 29.00 -40.82 -30.92
CA GLY A 148 29.43 -41.84 -29.95
C GLY A 148 30.80 -41.61 -29.29
N GLY A 149 31.11 -40.36 -28.93
CA GLY A 149 32.39 -39.99 -28.30
C GLY A 149 32.60 -40.54 -26.88
N ASP A 150 33.78 -40.26 -26.32
CA ASP A 150 34.19 -40.64 -24.96
C ASP A 150 34.14 -39.48 -23.95
N GLY A 151 33.64 -38.32 -24.38
CA GLY A 151 33.53 -37.11 -23.57
C GLY A 151 34.82 -36.29 -23.51
N THR A 152 35.86 -36.65 -24.26
CA THR A 152 37.06 -35.81 -24.41
C THR A 152 36.82 -34.67 -25.40
N VAL A 153 37.67 -33.64 -25.39
CA VAL A 153 37.63 -32.56 -26.40
C VAL A 153 37.75 -33.11 -27.84
N ALA A 154 38.54 -34.18 -28.02
CA ALA A 154 38.77 -34.78 -29.33
C ALA A 154 37.61 -35.68 -29.80
N ALA A 155 36.87 -36.28 -28.86
CA ALA A 155 35.71 -37.13 -29.14
C ALA A 155 34.57 -36.80 -28.15
N PRO A 156 33.91 -35.64 -28.29
CA PRO A 156 32.84 -35.23 -27.39
C PRO A 156 31.62 -36.16 -27.52
N TYR A 157 30.83 -36.27 -26.44
CA TYR A 157 29.54 -36.93 -26.51
C TYR A 157 28.59 -36.18 -27.45
N GLY A 158 27.70 -36.92 -28.13
CA GLY A 158 26.71 -36.34 -29.04
C GLY A 158 25.48 -35.75 -28.38
N THR A 159 25.23 -36.16 -27.13
CA THR A 159 24.03 -35.82 -26.35
C THR A 159 24.41 -35.55 -24.89
N ILE A 160 23.59 -34.74 -24.23
CA ILE A 160 23.75 -34.45 -22.80
C ILE A 160 23.49 -35.73 -22.00
N ALA A 161 22.49 -36.53 -22.40
CA ALA A 161 22.15 -37.80 -21.77
C ALA A 161 23.31 -38.82 -21.76
N ALA A 162 24.15 -38.83 -22.81
CA ALA A 162 25.33 -39.71 -22.83
C ALA A 162 26.39 -39.28 -21.81
N ALA A 163 26.56 -37.96 -21.62
CA ALA A 163 27.47 -37.43 -20.60
C ALA A 163 26.93 -37.66 -19.18
N THR A 164 25.64 -37.42 -18.94
CA THR A 164 25.04 -37.64 -17.61
C THR A 164 25.06 -39.10 -17.19
N ALA A 165 24.94 -40.04 -18.14
CA ALA A 165 25.00 -41.48 -17.85
C ALA A 165 26.35 -41.96 -17.27
N VAL A 166 27.44 -41.23 -17.52
CA VAL A 166 28.78 -41.55 -17.00
C VAL A 166 29.30 -40.53 -15.99
N ALA A 167 28.58 -39.42 -15.81
CA ALA A 167 28.94 -38.38 -14.86
C ALA A 167 28.91 -38.93 -13.44
N VAL A 168 29.98 -38.66 -12.69
CA VAL A 168 30.08 -38.93 -11.26
C VAL A 168 29.96 -37.61 -10.48
N PRO A 169 29.66 -37.65 -9.17
CA PRO A 169 29.65 -36.43 -8.36
C PRO A 169 30.93 -35.61 -8.52
N GLY A 170 30.78 -34.31 -8.75
CA GLY A 170 31.87 -33.39 -9.05
C GLY A 170 32.22 -33.26 -10.54
N SER A 171 31.56 -33.99 -11.45
CA SER A 171 31.80 -33.85 -12.90
C SER A 171 31.30 -32.51 -13.44
N VAL A 172 31.92 -32.04 -14.52
CA VAL A 172 31.49 -30.89 -15.32
C VAL A 172 31.10 -31.40 -16.69
N ILE A 173 29.87 -31.14 -17.10
CA ILE A 173 29.37 -31.39 -18.46
C ILE A 173 29.46 -30.06 -19.21
N ALA A 174 30.42 -29.98 -20.13
CA ALA A 174 30.72 -28.79 -20.92
C ALA A 174 30.02 -28.87 -22.28
N LEU A 175 29.01 -28.02 -22.50
CA LEU A 175 28.23 -27.98 -23.73
C LEU A 175 28.84 -27.00 -24.73
N ALA A 176 29.16 -27.49 -25.92
CA ALA A 176 29.52 -26.63 -27.02
C ALA A 176 28.33 -25.73 -27.46
N VAL A 177 28.62 -24.68 -28.21
CA VAL A 177 27.59 -23.93 -28.96
C VAL A 177 26.78 -24.91 -29.81
N GLY A 178 25.46 -24.86 -29.68
CA GLY A 178 24.53 -25.77 -30.33
C GLY A 178 23.16 -25.81 -29.68
N GLU A 179 22.24 -26.51 -30.34
CA GLU A 179 20.90 -26.80 -29.84
C GLU A 179 20.84 -28.26 -29.35
N TYR A 180 20.25 -28.45 -28.18
CA TYR A 180 20.17 -29.73 -27.48
C TYR A 180 18.71 -29.99 -27.11
N GLU A 181 18.02 -30.81 -27.90
CA GLU A 181 16.63 -31.20 -27.64
C GLU A 181 16.60 -32.47 -26.76
N GLU A 182 16.68 -32.29 -25.44
CA GLU A 182 16.77 -33.37 -24.46
C GLU A 182 16.13 -32.99 -23.12
N GLU A 183 15.58 -33.98 -22.41
CA GLU A 183 15.31 -33.85 -20.96
C GLU A 183 16.61 -34.15 -20.20
N VAL A 184 17.06 -33.20 -19.38
CA VAL A 184 18.33 -33.28 -18.67
C VAL A 184 18.06 -33.53 -17.18
N SER A 185 18.61 -34.63 -16.66
CA SER A 185 18.67 -34.96 -15.23
C SER A 185 20.11 -34.85 -14.74
N LEU A 186 20.35 -34.04 -13.70
CA LEU A 186 21.67 -33.78 -13.14
C LEU A 186 21.75 -34.38 -11.73
N GLY A 187 22.68 -35.31 -11.52
CA GLY A 187 22.96 -35.87 -10.19
C GLY A 187 23.75 -34.92 -9.30
N ALA A 188 23.89 -35.28 -8.03
CA ALA A 188 24.57 -34.44 -7.03
C ALA A 188 26.00 -34.03 -7.46
N GLY A 189 26.35 -32.76 -7.28
CA GLY A 189 27.66 -32.19 -7.59
C GLY A 189 28.00 -32.08 -9.07
N VAL A 190 27.04 -32.33 -9.97
CA VAL A 190 27.26 -32.20 -11.43
C VAL A 190 27.04 -30.75 -11.85
N ALA A 191 28.00 -30.20 -12.60
CA ALA A 191 27.85 -28.89 -13.25
C ALA A 191 27.49 -29.06 -14.72
N LEU A 192 26.47 -28.34 -15.19
CA LEU A 192 26.14 -28.17 -16.60
C LEU A 192 26.55 -26.77 -17.04
N VAL A 193 27.56 -26.68 -17.90
CA VAL A 193 28.17 -25.41 -18.31
C VAL A 193 28.05 -25.25 -19.81
N GLY A 194 27.26 -24.28 -20.24
CA GLY A 194 27.21 -23.88 -21.65
C GLY A 194 28.38 -23.00 -22.06
N ALA A 195 28.58 -22.87 -23.37
CA ALA A 195 29.64 -22.05 -23.93
C ALA A 195 29.34 -20.55 -23.80
N CYS A 196 28.06 -20.19 -23.85
CA CYS A 196 27.51 -18.85 -23.78
C CYS A 196 25.97 -18.94 -23.79
N VAL A 197 25.30 -17.92 -23.25
CA VAL A 197 23.84 -17.88 -23.19
C VAL A 197 23.22 -17.81 -24.59
N THR A 198 23.79 -17.02 -25.50
CA THR A 198 23.22 -16.79 -26.85
C THR A 198 23.42 -17.93 -27.84
N GLY A 199 24.32 -18.88 -27.54
CA GLY A 199 24.69 -19.96 -28.47
C GLY A 199 24.50 -21.38 -27.94
N THR A 200 24.22 -21.56 -26.65
CA THR A 200 23.98 -22.89 -26.05
C THR A 200 22.53 -22.99 -25.62
N VAL A 201 21.72 -23.73 -26.37
CA VAL A 201 20.27 -23.79 -26.16
C VAL A 201 19.84 -25.22 -25.83
N VAL A 202 19.15 -25.40 -24.71
CA VAL A 202 18.56 -26.68 -24.31
C VAL A 202 17.04 -26.57 -24.39
N THR A 203 16.38 -27.52 -25.05
CA THR A 203 14.92 -27.58 -25.22
C THR A 203 14.41 -28.99 -24.96
N ALA A 204 13.10 -29.16 -24.78
CA ALA A 204 12.48 -30.48 -24.75
C ALA A 204 11.09 -30.46 -25.38
N ALA A 205 10.91 -31.13 -26.52
CA ALA A 205 9.68 -31.04 -27.32
C ALA A 205 8.47 -31.79 -26.73
N THR A 206 8.67 -32.71 -25.78
CA THR A 206 7.57 -33.51 -25.22
C THR A 206 6.83 -32.69 -24.13
N PRO A 207 5.49 -32.53 -24.17
CA PRO A 207 4.78 -31.80 -23.13
C PRO A 207 4.83 -32.50 -21.76
N ARG A 208 5.08 -31.76 -20.68
CA ARG A 208 5.09 -32.24 -19.29
C ARG A 208 4.64 -31.13 -18.34
N THR A 209 4.06 -31.52 -17.21
CA THR A 209 3.61 -30.61 -16.15
C THR A 209 4.30 -30.87 -14.80
N ASP A 210 5.13 -31.91 -14.73
CA ASP A 210 5.70 -32.47 -13.51
C ASP A 210 7.22 -32.62 -13.58
N ARG A 211 7.84 -32.16 -14.67
CA ARG A 211 9.29 -32.15 -14.92
C ARG A 211 9.68 -30.97 -15.80
N GLY A 212 10.86 -30.44 -15.57
CA GLY A 212 11.46 -29.38 -16.39
C GLY A 212 12.21 -29.90 -17.61
N VAL A 213 12.75 -28.97 -18.40
CA VAL A 213 13.82 -29.25 -19.37
C VAL A 213 15.09 -29.68 -18.63
N ILE A 214 15.45 -28.99 -17.55
CA ILE A 214 16.57 -29.32 -16.67
C ILE A 214 16.03 -29.67 -15.28
N ASN A 215 16.47 -30.80 -14.73
CA ASN A 215 16.01 -31.37 -13.47
C ASN A 215 17.23 -31.70 -12.57
N PRO A 216 17.60 -30.81 -11.63
CA PRO A 216 18.54 -31.12 -10.57
C PRO A 216 17.96 -32.18 -9.63
N ASP A 217 18.49 -33.40 -9.70
CA ASP A 217 18.05 -34.58 -8.96
C ASP A 217 19.03 -34.90 -7.80
N GLY A 218 19.69 -33.88 -7.23
CA GLY A 218 20.66 -34.01 -6.14
C GLY A 218 21.12 -32.67 -5.56
N ALA A 219 22.02 -32.72 -4.58
CA ALA A 219 22.62 -31.54 -3.96
C ALA A 219 23.74 -30.96 -4.83
N ASP A 220 23.97 -29.65 -4.71
CA ASP A 220 25.10 -28.90 -5.27
C ASP A 220 25.22 -29.04 -6.79
N VAL A 221 24.08 -29.05 -7.49
CA VAL A 221 24.05 -29.00 -8.95
C VAL A 221 24.36 -27.58 -9.42
N GLU A 222 25.19 -27.42 -10.45
CA GLU A 222 25.46 -26.12 -11.04
C GLU A 222 24.88 -26.04 -12.45
N VAL A 223 24.23 -24.92 -12.80
CA VAL A 223 23.77 -24.65 -14.17
C VAL A 223 24.19 -23.24 -14.55
N ARG A 224 25.00 -23.09 -15.61
CA ARG A 224 25.43 -21.75 -16.05
C ARG A 224 25.71 -21.61 -17.54
N ASN A 225 25.68 -20.36 -18.00
CA ASN A 225 26.09 -19.92 -19.35
C ASN A 225 25.29 -20.58 -20.49
N LEU A 226 23.98 -20.75 -20.33
CA LEU A 226 23.13 -21.37 -21.36
C LEU A 226 21.72 -20.76 -21.37
N THR A 227 20.96 -21.12 -22.40
CA THR A 227 19.53 -20.82 -22.51
C THR A 227 18.71 -22.10 -22.42
N ILE A 228 17.65 -22.10 -21.61
CA ILE A 228 16.52 -23.01 -21.75
C ILE A 228 15.54 -22.37 -22.71
N GLY A 229 15.44 -22.95 -23.92
CA GLY A 229 14.64 -22.39 -25.00
C GLY A 229 13.16 -22.85 -24.97
N PRO A 230 12.39 -22.45 -25.99
CA PRO A 230 10.96 -22.70 -26.03
C PRO A 230 10.62 -24.18 -25.90
N SER A 231 9.79 -24.51 -24.91
CA SER A 231 9.47 -25.90 -24.55
C SER A 231 8.05 -26.00 -24.00
N PRO A 232 7.23 -27.00 -24.39
CA PRO A 232 5.87 -27.21 -23.88
C PRO A 232 5.83 -27.80 -22.45
N ARG A 233 6.73 -27.33 -21.59
CA ARG A 233 6.94 -27.80 -20.23
C ARG A 233 7.69 -26.74 -19.42
N PRO A 234 7.81 -26.92 -18.10
CA PRO A 234 8.64 -26.07 -17.25
C PRO A 234 10.11 -25.99 -17.69
N GLY A 235 10.79 -24.90 -17.33
CA GLY A 235 12.21 -24.71 -17.63
C GLY A 235 13.13 -25.50 -16.71
N LEU A 236 13.41 -24.95 -15.54
CA LEU A 236 14.22 -25.55 -14.47
C LEU A 236 13.30 -26.05 -13.35
N TRP A 237 13.45 -27.30 -12.94
CA TRP A 237 12.57 -27.92 -11.94
C TRP A 237 13.36 -28.65 -10.86
N ILE A 238 13.37 -28.13 -9.64
CA ILE A 238 14.17 -28.64 -8.51
C ILE A 238 13.22 -29.13 -7.43
N VAL A 239 13.12 -30.45 -7.25
CA VAL A 239 12.14 -31.04 -6.33
C VAL A 239 12.72 -32.20 -5.55
N GLY A 240 12.83 -32.02 -4.25
CA GLY A 240 13.29 -33.05 -3.34
C GLY A 240 13.99 -32.47 -2.12
N GLU A 241 13.82 -33.14 -0.98
CA GLU A 241 14.49 -32.74 0.24
C GLU A 241 16.01 -32.87 0.08
N GLY A 242 16.74 -31.79 0.37
CA GLY A 242 18.20 -31.74 0.22
C GLY A 242 18.68 -31.58 -1.22
N PHE A 243 17.79 -31.37 -2.21
CA PHE A 243 18.21 -31.02 -3.57
C PHE A 243 18.55 -29.53 -3.61
N SER A 244 19.63 -29.19 -4.29
CA SER A 244 20.05 -27.80 -4.42
C SER A 244 20.65 -27.50 -5.78
N ALA A 245 20.40 -26.30 -6.29
CA ALA A 245 21.03 -25.81 -7.50
C ALA A 245 21.64 -24.41 -7.30
N VAL A 246 22.83 -24.23 -7.83
CA VAL A 246 23.47 -22.92 -8.03
C VAL A 246 23.34 -22.57 -9.51
N VAL A 247 22.69 -21.45 -9.79
CA VAL A 247 22.40 -21.02 -11.16
C VAL A 247 23.02 -19.67 -11.43
N THR A 248 23.76 -19.54 -12.53
CA THR A 248 24.37 -18.26 -12.88
C THR A 248 24.34 -18.04 -14.38
N ASP A 249 24.01 -16.83 -14.84
CA ASP A 249 24.02 -16.50 -16.26
C ASP A 249 23.13 -17.49 -17.07
N LEU A 250 21.86 -17.57 -16.67
CA LEU A 250 20.86 -18.46 -17.27
C LEU A 250 19.73 -17.63 -17.90
N ALA A 251 19.41 -17.92 -19.15
CA ALA A 251 18.19 -17.45 -19.78
C ALA A 251 17.15 -18.57 -19.89
N ILE A 252 15.89 -18.26 -19.61
CA ILE A 252 14.74 -19.12 -19.85
C ILE A 252 13.76 -18.30 -20.68
N ASP A 253 13.41 -18.79 -21.87
CA ASP A 253 12.53 -18.07 -22.80
C ASP A 253 11.55 -19.03 -23.48
N GLY A 254 10.25 -18.73 -23.39
CA GLY A 254 9.21 -19.47 -24.10
C GLY A 254 8.88 -20.85 -23.52
N THR A 255 9.17 -21.09 -22.24
CA THR A 255 8.71 -22.29 -21.52
C THR A 255 7.24 -22.20 -21.16
N GLN A 256 6.62 -23.32 -20.80
CA GLN A 256 5.23 -23.34 -20.35
C GLN A 256 5.12 -23.67 -18.87
N ILE A 257 4.00 -23.26 -18.26
CA ILE A 257 3.64 -23.51 -16.85
C ILE A 257 4.48 -22.70 -15.86
N VAL A 258 5.79 -22.92 -15.82
CA VAL A 258 6.71 -22.20 -14.94
C VAL A 258 8.11 -22.16 -15.54
N GLY A 259 8.80 -21.02 -15.43
CA GLY A 259 10.20 -20.91 -15.81
C GLY A 259 11.11 -21.69 -14.86
N ILE A 260 11.00 -21.42 -13.56
CA ILE A 260 11.74 -22.11 -12.49
C ILE A 260 10.77 -22.56 -11.39
N SER A 261 10.75 -23.86 -11.07
CA SER A 261 10.05 -24.39 -9.89
C SER A 261 11.04 -24.94 -8.86
N VAL A 262 10.87 -24.55 -7.59
CA VAL A 262 11.63 -25.05 -6.44
C VAL A 262 10.64 -25.55 -5.40
N GLU A 263 10.66 -26.86 -5.13
CA GLU A 263 9.62 -27.47 -4.28
C GLU A 263 10.18 -28.52 -3.30
N ARG A 264 9.37 -28.86 -2.31
CA ARG A 264 9.58 -29.98 -1.37
C ARG A 264 10.92 -29.91 -0.64
N GLY A 265 11.19 -28.75 -0.04
CA GLY A 265 12.42 -28.52 0.73
C GLY A 265 13.70 -28.38 -0.09
N ALA A 266 13.59 -28.21 -1.41
CA ALA A 266 14.72 -27.89 -2.27
C ALA A 266 15.25 -26.46 -2.05
N HIS A 267 16.48 -26.22 -2.51
CA HIS A 267 17.16 -24.93 -2.43
C HIS A 267 17.63 -24.41 -3.79
N LEU A 268 17.47 -23.11 -4.03
CA LEU A 268 18.02 -22.41 -5.20
C LEU A 268 18.85 -21.20 -4.74
N ASP A 269 20.09 -21.11 -5.21
CA ASP A 269 20.88 -19.87 -5.17
C ASP A 269 21.15 -19.45 -6.62
N ALA A 270 20.68 -18.27 -7.01
CA ALA A 270 20.76 -17.83 -8.39
C ALA A 270 21.18 -16.37 -8.54
N ASP A 271 21.96 -16.11 -9.60
CA ASP A 271 22.42 -14.77 -9.95
C ASP A 271 22.42 -14.57 -11.46
N ARG A 272 22.00 -13.38 -11.90
CA ARG A 272 21.88 -12.98 -13.31
C ARG A 272 21.03 -13.96 -14.12
N LEU A 273 19.72 -13.83 -13.94
CA LEU A 273 18.70 -14.62 -14.61
C LEU A 273 17.83 -13.76 -15.52
N THR A 274 17.40 -14.32 -16.65
CA THR A 274 16.22 -13.85 -17.38
C THR A 274 15.21 -14.97 -17.48
N VAL A 275 13.96 -14.70 -17.10
CA VAL A 275 12.85 -15.63 -17.31
C VAL A 275 11.74 -14.88 -18.03
N ARG A 276 11.52 -15.22 -19.29
CA ARG A 276 10.68 -14.44 -20.20
C ARG A 276 9.66 -15.31 -20.91
N ASN A 277 8.52 -14.69 -21.21
CA ASN A 277 7.48 -15.26 -22.07
C ASN A 277 7.03 -16.65 -21.60
N VAL A 278 6.85 -16.83 -20.29
CA VAL A 278 6.29 -18.07 -19.76
C VAL A 278 4.77 -18.02 -19.95
N GLU A 279 4.28 -18.80 -20.90
CA GLU A 279 2.89 -18.82 -21.32
C GLU A 279 2.30 -20.23 -21.24
N ASN A 280 0.99 -20.36 -21.10
CA ASN A 280 0.33 -21.65 -21.30
C ASN A 280 -0.89 -21.46 -22.21
N PRO A 281 -0.97 -22.17 -23.35
CA PRO A 281 -2.08 -22.03 -24.29
C PRO A 281 -3.37 -22.75 -23.83
N SER A 282 -3.35 -23.47 -22.71
CA SER A 282 -4.51 -24.22 -22.20
C SER A 282 -5.32 -23.44 -21.16
N LEU A 283 -6.60 -23.80 -20.98
CA LEU A 283 -7.54 -23.16 -20.03
C LEU A 283 -7.15 -23.32 -18.54
N MET A 284 -6.12 -24.12 -18.21
CA MET A 284 -5.51 -24.17 -16.87
C MET A 284 -4.21 -23.39 -16.91
N THR A 285 -4.34 -22.08 -16.97
CA THR A 285 -3.28 -21.13 -17.23
C THR A 285 -2.38 -20.93 -16.01
N LEU A 286 -1.27 -21.65 -15.98
CA LEU A 286 -0.09 -21.32 -15.19
C LEU A 286 0.97 -20.74 -16.13
N GLY A 287 1.65 -19.66 -15.74
CA GLY A 287 2.66 -19.00 -16.57
C GLY A 287 3.72 -18.27 -15.78
N ARG A 288 4.18 -18.85 -14.67
CA ARG A 288 4.98 -18.16 -13.66
C ARG A 288 6.44 -18.08 -14.02
N ALA A 289 7.14 -16.98 -13.71
CA ALA A 289 8.58 -16.92 -13.94
C ALA A 289 9.32 -17.81 -12.93
N LEU A 290 9.01 -17.63 -11.64
CA LEU A 290 9.62 -18.35 -10.53
C LEU A 290 8.53 -18.74 -9.52
N ASN A 291 8.55 -20.00 -9.10
CA ASN A 291 7.67 -20.56 -8.09
C ASN A 291 8.51 -21.24 -7.00
N VAL A 292 8.30 -20.85 -5.75
CA VAL A 292 8.97 -21.46 -4.57
C VAL A 292 7.90 -21.96 -3.63
N GLU A 293 7.85 -23.27 -3.39
CA GLU A 293 6.76 -23.85 -2.61
C GLU A 293 7.11 -25.08 -1.78
N VAL A 294 6.18 -25.49 -0.93
CA VAL A 294 6.26 -26.71 -0.11
C VAL A 294 7.56 -26.75 0.70
N GLY A 295 7.79 -25.68 1.49
CA GLY A 295 8.95 -25.52 2.37
C GLY A 295 10.29 -25.34 1.65
N ALA A 296 10.30 -25.14 0.34
CA ALA A 296 11.50 -24.81 -0.42
C ALA A 296 12.02 -23.40 -0.12
N THR A 297 13.29 -23.17 -0.45
CA THR A 297 13.95 -21.87 -0.27
C THR A 297 14.64 -21.43 -1.56
N ALA A 298 14.59 -20.13 -1.86
CA ALA A 298 15.34 -19.56 -2.97
C ALA A 298 15.95 -18.21 -2.60
N THR A 299 17.18 -17.97 -3.03
CA THR A 299 17.85 -16.68 -3.03
C THR A 299 18.16 -16.32 -4.47
N VAL A 300 17.63 -15.19 -4.96
CA VAL A 300 17.77 -14.79 -6.35
C VAL A 300 18.20 -13.33 -6.43
N ARG A 301 19.33 -13.10 -7.11
CA ARG A 301 19.88 -11.79 -7.40
C ARG A 301 19.83 -11.52 -8.88
N HIS A 302 19.53 -10.28 -9.27
CA HIS A 302 19.51 -9.89 -10.68
C HIS A 302 18.58 -10.80 -11.52
N LEU A 303 17.32 -10.91 -11.11
CA LEU A 303 16.27 -11.56 -11.89
C LEU A 303 15.59 -10.54 -12.81
N ASP A 304 15.42 -10.92 -14.07
CA ASP A 304 14.56 -10.23 -15.03
C ASP A 304 13.40 -11.15 -15.42
N ALA A 305 12.31 -11.11 -14.64
CA ALA A 305 11.08 -11.85 -14.90
C ALA A 305 10.15 -10.99 -15.75
N ARG A 306 9.96 -11.32 -17.04
CA ARG A 306 9.14 -10.50 -17.95
C ARG A 306 8.09 -11.24 -18.75
N ARG A 307 6.98 -10.55 -19.02
CA ARG A 307 5.94 -10.98 -19.98
C ARG A 307 5.39 -12.37 -19.65
N ASN A 308 5.17 -12.58 -18.37
CA ASN A 308 4.66 -13.84 -17.81
C ASN A 308 3.15 -13.77 -17.67
N VAL A 309 2.52 -14.90 -17.38
CA VAL A 309 1.08 -15.03 -17.24
C VAL A 309 0.74 -15.58 -15.86
N GLU A 310 -0.41 -15.19 -15.30
CA GLU A 310 -0.87 -15.58 -13.94
C GLU A 310 -0.11 -14.87 -12.82
N PHE A 311 1.16 -15.20 -12.56
CA PHE A 311 2.00 -14.51 -11.58
C PHE A 311 3.40 -14.29 -12.12
N GLY A 312 4.04 -13.18 -11.77
CA GLY A 312 5.44 -12.95 -12.11
C GLY A 312 6.33 -13.89 -11.30
N VAL A 313 6.32 -13.72 -9.99
CA VAL A 313 7.08 -14.53 -9.03
C VAL A 313 6.18 -14.88 -7.84
N ALA A 314 6.23 -16.13 -7.39
CA ALA A 314 5.38 -16.64 -6.33
C ALA A 314 6.14 -17.39 -5.23
N ALA A 315 5.78 -17.15 -3.98
CA ALA A 315 6.12 -17.97 -2.82
C ALA A 315 4.85 -18.53 -2.20
N LEU A 316 4.71 -19.85 -2.18
CA LEU A 316 3.47 -20.54 -1.82
C LEU A 316 3.73 -21.64 -0.80
N THR A 317 2.73 -22.06 -0.03
CA THR A 317 2.79 -23.30 0.78
C THR A 317 4.06 -23.40 1.63
N GLY A 318 4.37 -22.37 2.41
CA GLY A 318 5.58 -22.36 3.27
C GLY A 318 6.91 -22.07 2.54
N GLY A 319 6.90 -21.81 1.23
CA GLY A 319 8.09 -21.44 0.48
C GLY A 319 8.69 -20.11 0.94
N GLN A 320 10.01 -19.99 0.92
CA GLN A 320 10.73 -18.77 1.33
C GLN A 320 11.60 -18.25 0.18
N LEU A 321 11.41 -16.99 -0.17
CA LEU A 321 12.12 -16.38 -1.29
C LEU A 321 12.75 -15.05 -0.88
N HIS A 322 14.05 -14.92 -1.14
CA HIS A 322 14.75 -13.65 -1.08
C HIS A 322 15.05 -13.16 -2.51
N LEU A 323 14.58 -11.95 -2.84
CA LEU A 323 14.83 -11.26 -4.11
C LEU A 323 15.67 -10.01 -3.88
N GLU A 324 16.71 -9.85 -4.68
CA GLU A 324 17.62 -8.71 -4.62
C GLU A 324 17.90 -8.15 -6.02
N ASP A 325 17.91 -6.82 -6.18
CA ASP A 325 18.31 -6.12 -7.43
C ASP A 325 17.61 -6.68 -8.68
N SER A 326 16.31 -6.91 -8.53
CA SER A 326 15.51 -7.70 -9.46
C SER A 326 14.33 -6.90 -10.00
N VAL A 327 13.81 -7.35 -11.15
CA VAL A 327 12.66 -6.73 -11.78
C VAL A 327 11.64 -7.78 -12.22
N VAL A 328 10.38 -7.51 -11.90
CA VAL A 328 9.23 -8.32 -12.29
C VAL A 328 8.27 -7.44 -13.07
N ALA A 329 8.11 -7.71 -14.36
CA ALA A 329 7.39 -6.82 -15.24
C ALA A 329 6.54 -7.44 -16.33
N GLY A 330 5.45 -6.76 -16.70
CA GLY A 330 4.62 -7.22 -17.81
C GLY A 330 3.85 -8.50 -17.51
N THR A 331 3.60 -8.82 -16.24
CA THR A 331 2.79 -9.99 -15.86
C THR A 331 1.34 -9.72 -16.20
N ARG A 332 0.72 -10.63 -16.95
CA ARG A 332 -0.66 -10.47 -17.42
C ARG A 332 -1.60 -11.48 -16.79
N ALA A 333 -2.86 -11.09 -16.67
CA ALA A 333 -3.92 -12.02 -16.37
C ALA A 333 -4.04 -13.04 -17.52
N PRO A 334 -4.32 -14.31 -17.22
CA PRO A 334 -4.34 -15.33 -18.28
C PRO A 334 -5.53 -15.26 -19.23
N GLY A 335 -6.60 -14.58 -18.83
CA GLY A 335 -7.76 -14.38 -19.67
C GLY A 335 -8.84 -13.59 -18.95
N PRO A 336 -9.96 -13.30 -19.64
CA PRO A 336 -11.11 -12.65 -19.02
C PRO A 336 -11.71 -13.53 -17.93
N GLY A 337 -11.92 -12.99 -16.73
CA GLY A 337 -12.53 -13.70 -15.60
C GLY A 337 -11.64 -14.70 -14.84
N VAL A 338 -10.39 -14.93 -15.25
CA VAL A 338 -9.37 -15.65 -14.47
C VAL A 338 -8.46 -14.67 -13.71
N ASN A 339 -8.53 -14.68 -12.38
CA ASN A 339 -7.63 -13.90 -11.52
C ASN A 339 -6.16 -14.25 -11.84
N GLY A 340 -5.33 -13.23 -11.94
CA GLY A 340 -3.93 -13.31 -12.30
C GLY A 340 -3.44 -11.97 -12.83
N GLY A 341 -2.13 -11.83 -12.98
CA GLY A 341 -1.46 -10.57 -13.20
C GLY A 341 -0.52 -10.10 -12.08
N PRO A 342 -0.63 -10.56 -10.80
CA PRO A 342 0.27 -10.09 -9.77
C PRO A 342 1.75 -10.22 -10.13
N GLY A 343 2.50 -9.14 -9.95
CA GLY A 343 3.95 -9.17 -10.09
C GLY A 343 4.56 -10.14 -9.07
N LEU A 344 4.32 -9.88 -7.78
CA LEU A 344 4.70 -10.77 -6.68
C LEU A 344 3.45 -11.35 -6.00
N ALA A 345 3.49 -12.64 -5.71
CA ALA A 345 2.40 -13.38 -5.08
C ALA A 345 2.89 -14.17 -3.86
N VAL A 346 2.24 -13.97 -2.71
CA VAL A 346 2.54 -14.68 -1.46
C VAL A 346 1.26 -15.31 -0.90
N PHE A 347 1.24 -16.63 -0.80
CA PHE A 347 0.05 -17.36 -0.36
C PHE A 347 0.37 -18.53 0.55
N THR A 348 -0.63 -18.96 1.34
CA THR A 348 -0.62 -20.23 2.07
C THR A 348 0.66 -20.40 2.93
N GLY A 349 1.00 -19.36 3.69
CA GLY A 349 2.20 -19.37 4.54
C GLY A 349 3.51 -19.12 3.78
N GLY A 350 3.47 -18.59 2.56
CA GLY A 350 4.66 -18.19 1.80
C GLY A 350 5.35 -16.97 2.44
N HIS A 351 6.65 -16.81 2.17
CA HIS A 351 7.44 -15.70 2.69
C HIS A 351 8.28 -15.09 1.57
N ILE A 352 8.18 -13.78 1.35
CA ILE A 352 9.05 -13.03 0.43
C ILE A 352 9.75 -11.91 1.18
N THR A 353 11.07 -11.83 1.03
CA THR A 353 11.86 -10.63 1.33
C THR A 353 12.37 -10.05 0.02
N ALA A 354 12.01 -8.82 -0.30
CA ALA A 354 12.41 -8.13 -1.53
C ALA A 354 13.20 -6.84 -1.20
N GLU A 355 14.41 -6.75 -1.74
CA GLU A 355 15.31 -5.61 -1.57
C GLU A 355 15.75 -5.05 -2.92
N ARG A 356 15.59 -3.74 -3.15
CA ARG A 356 15.90 -3.08 -4.43
C ARG A 356 15.17 -3.72 -5.62
N VAL A 357 13.89 -4.03 -5.43
CA VAL A 357 13.06 -4.69 -6.44
C VAL A 357 12.16 -3.70 -7.16
N VAL A 358 12.03 -3.87 -8.47
CA VAL A 358 11.10 -3.10 -9.31
C VAL A 358 9.97 -4.02 -9.78
N VAL A 359 8.73 -3.66 -9.46
CA VAL A 359 7.52 -4.34 -9.90
C VAL A 359 6.77 -3.37 -10.81
N GLU A 360 6.80 -3.60 -12.12
CA GLU A 360 6.26 -2.62 -13.07
C GLU A 360 5.47 -3.21 -14.25
N ASP A 361 4.51 -2.46 -14.77
CA ASP A 361 3.74 -2.85 -15.96
C ASP A 361 2.98 -4.19 -15.77
N ASN A 362 2.62 -4.54 -14.54
CA ASN A 362 1.87 -5.75 -14.19
C ASN A 362 0.36 -5.46 -14.18
N GLN A 363 -0.46 -6.50 -14.33
CA GLN A 363 -1.91 -6.36 -14.26
C GLN A 363 -2.47 -6.75 -12.90
N GLN A 364 -3.65 -6.26 -12.57
CA GLN A 364 -4.40 -6.59 -11.35
C GLN A 364 -3.78 -6.05 -10.06
N VAL A 365 -2.61 -6.56 -9.65
CA VAL A 365 -1.92 -6.17 -8.42
C VAL A 365 -0.41 -6.10 -8.68
N GLY A 366 0.31 -5.18 -8.04
CA GLY A 366 1.78 -5.21 -8.00
C GLY A 366 2.26 -6.37 -7.12
N ILE A 367 1.91 -6.29 -5.82
CA ILE A 367 2.28 -7.28 -4.80
C ILE A 367 1.02 -7.72 -4.04
N LEU A 368 0.74 -9.01 -4.09
CA LEU A 368 -0.40 -9.65 -3.44
C LEU A 368 0.09 -10.57 -2.31
N CYS A 369 -0.41 -10.35 -1.09
CA CYS A 369 -0.10 -11.18 0.08
C CYS A 369 -1.41 -11.63 0.75
N PHE A 370 -1.62 -12.93 0.86
CA PHE A 370 -2.94 -13.48 1.19
C PHE A 370 -2.84 -14.74 2.06
N ASP A 371 -3.84 -14.97 2.91
CA ASP A 371 -3.94 -16.03 3.91
C ASP A 371 -3.01 -15.87 5.13
N GLU A 372 -3.47 -16.45 6.25
CA GLU A 372 -2.76 -16.52 7.51
C GLU A 372 -1.36 -17.13 7.35
N GLY A 373 -0.36 -16.45 7.94
CA GLY A 373 1.03 -16.86 7.93
C GLY A 373 1.80 -16.48 6.66
N SER A 374 1.14 -15.91 5.64
CA SER A 374 1.83 -15.33 4.49
C SER A 374 2.46 -13.98 4.86
N THR A 375 3.73 -13.79 4.49
CA THR A 375 4.47 -12.57 4.85
C THR A 375 5.23 -11.98 3.65
N ALA A 376 5.20 -10.65 3.54
CA ALA A 376 6.00 -9.90 2.59
C ALA A 376 6.77 -8.77 3.30
N GLU A 377 8.08 -8.75 3.13
CA GLU A 377 8.97 -7.70 3.62
C GLU A 377 9.64 -6.99 2.44
N LEU A 378 9.36 -5.70 2.30
CA LEU A 378 9.78 -4.92 1.14
C LEU A 378 10.69 -3.78 1.60
N SER A 379 11.84 -3.63 0.95
CA SER A 379 12.75 -2.51 1.19
C SER A 379 13.34 -1.97 -0.10
N ASP A 380 13.32 -0.64 -0.25
CA ASP A 380 13.76 0.03 -1.48
C ASP A 380 13.03 -0.51 -2.72
N THR A 381 11.71 -0.68 -2.62
CA THR A 381 10.88 -1.28 -3.67
C THR A 381 10.10 -0.21 -4.42
N VAL A 382 10.09 -0.31 -5.75
CA VAL A 382 9.25 0.53 -6.61
C VAL A 382 8.15 -0.34 -7.21
N VAL A 383 6.90 -0.01 -6.94
CA VAL A 383 5.73 -0.58 -7.61
C VAL A 383 5.13 0.49 -8.49
N ARG A 384 5.07 0.27 -9.81
CA ARG A 384 4.54 1.27 -10.74
C ARG A 384 3.80 0.73 -11.94
N ARG A 385 2.89 1.53 -12.50
CA ARG A 385 2.12 1.18 -13.71
C ARG A 385 1.43 -0.17 -13.52
N VAL A 386 0.58 -0.26 -12.51
CA VAL A 386 -0.22 -1.47 -12.28
C VAL A 386 -1.55 -1.30 -13.01
N GLU A 387 -1.69 -2.02 -14.10
CA GLU A 387 -2.81 -1.87 -15.02
C GLU A 387 -4.07 -2.63 -14.52
N PRO A 388 -5.27 -2.05 -14.71
CA PRO A 388 -6.51 -2.75 -14.47
C PRO A 388 -6.63 -4.04 -15.26
N TRP A 389 -7.15 -5.08 -14.62
CA TRP A 389 -7.49 -6.31 -15.33
C TRP A 389 -8.86 -6.25 -16.02
N GLY A 390 -8.86 -5.91 -17.31
CA GLY A 390 -10.10 -5.73 -18.09
C GLY A 390 -10.96 -4.57 -17.60
N ASP A 391 -12.20 -4.46 -18.09
CA ASP A 391 -13.06 -3.28 -17.86
C ASP A 391 -13.56 -3.10 -16.42
N ARG A 392 -13.27 -4.05 -15.52
CA ARG A 392 -13.72 -4.03 -14.12
C ARG A 392 -12.64 -4.47 -13.14
N GLY A 393 -11.43 -4.73 -13.62
CA GLY A 393 -10.35 -5.15 -12.75
C GLY A 393 -9.82 -3.99 -11.94
N MET A 394 -9.26 -4.34 -10.80
CA MET A 394 -8.41 -3.46 -10.01
C MET A 394 -7.00 -3.39 -10.62
N GLY A 395 -6.23 -2.37 -10.24
CA GLY A 395 -4.81 -2.21 -10.57
C GLY A 395 -4.02 -1.76 -9.35
N ARG A 396 -4.07 -2.52 -8.27
CA ARG A 396 -3.57 -2.09 -6.95
C ARG A 396 -2.07 -2.22 -6.84
N ALA A 397 -1.38 -1.30 -6.17
CA ALA A 397 0.05 -1.48 -5.93
C ALA A 397 0.30 -2.62 -4.92
N LEU A 398 -0.39 -2.58 -3.78
CA LEU A 398 -0.33 -3.57 -2.72
C LEU A 398 -1.73 -4.03 -2.35
N ASP A 399 -1.89 -5.34 -2.13
CA ASP A 399 -3.14 -5.92 -1.65
C ASP A 399 -2.83 -7.01 -0.61
N VAL A 400 -3.34 -6.84 0.61
CA VAL A 400 -3.00 -7.68 1.77
C VAL A 400 -4.29 -8.14 2.45
N GLU A 401 -4.55 -9.44 2.46
CA GLU A 401 -5.84 -9.96 2.94
C GLU A 401 -5.71 -11.23 3.81
N ASP A 402 -6.78 -11.52 4.55
CA ASP A 402 -7.06 -12.82 5.20
C ASP A 402 -5.96 -13.32 6.17
N GLY A 403 -5.49 -12.44 7.05
CA GLY A 403 -4.50 -12.76 8.09
C GLY A 403 -3.04 -12.64 7.66
N ALA A 404 -2.80 -12.16 6.45
CA ALA A 404 -1.46 -11.90 5.94
C ALA A 404 -0.80 -10.68 6.61
N LEU A 405 0.54 -10.63 6.54
CA LEU A 405 1.37 -9.53 7.01
C LEU A 405 2.18 -8.93 5.86
N LEU A 406 2.18 -7.61 5.73
CA LEU A 406 3.08 -6.90 4.82
C LEU A 406 3.77 -5.74 5.54
N SER A 407 5.09 -5.66 5.38
CA SER A 407 5.88 -4.47 5.77
C SER A 407 6.57 -3.86 4.55
N CYS A 408 6.47 -2.54 4.39
CA CYS A 408 7.13 -1.79 3.33
C CYS A 408 7.94 -0.64 3.92
N ARG A 409 9.23 -0.59 3.59
CA ARG A 409 10.13 0.48 4.02
C ARG A 409 10.84 1.13 2.84
N ARG A 410 10.82 2.46 2.77
CA ARG A 410 11.41 3.23 1.66
C ARG A 410 10.86 2.79 0.30
N CYS A 411 9.54 2.81 0.16
CA CYS A 411 8.84 2.32 -1.03
C CYS A 411 8.20 3.46 -1.82
N LEU A 412 8.25 3.36 -3.15
CA LEU A 412 7.47 4.21 -4.06
C LEU A 412 6.35 3.37 -4.70
N LEU A 413 5.11 3.78 -4.48
CA LEU A 413 3.92 3.17 -5.07
C LEU A 413 3.28 4.22 -5.98
N THR A 414 3.29 3.99 -7.29
CA THR A 414 2.80 5.02 -8.23
C THR A 414 2.06 4.46 -9.43
N GLU A 415 1.17 5.25 -10.02
CA GLU A 415 0.46 4.86 -11.25
C GLU A 415 -0.31 3.54 -11.04
N ALA A 416 -1.03 3.49 -9.92
CA ALA A 416 -1.97 2.44 -9.56
C ALA A 416 -3.40 2.86 -9.96
N HIS A 417 -4.32 1.90 -9.98
CA HIS A 417 -5.73 2.09 -10.30
C HIS A 417 -6.65 1.51 -9.24
N GLU A 418 -7.82 2.13 -9.06
CA GLU A 418 -8.84 1.78 -8.05
C GLU A 418 -8.43 2.12 -6.61
N ILE A 419 -7.50 1.37 -6.05
CA ILE A 419 -6.96 1.56 -4.69
C ILE A 419 -5.46 1.26 -4.76
N SER A 420 -4.58 2.16 -4.32
CA SER A 420 -3.14 1.86 -4.35
C SER A 420 -2.75 0.82 -3.30
N VAL A 421 -3.25 0.94 -2.07
CA VAL A 421 -2.97 0.00 -0.97
C VAL A 421 -4.25 -0.50 -0.33
N GLY A 422 -4.54 -1.80 -0.48
CA GLY A 422 -5.67 -2.48 0.16
C GLY A 422 -5.24 -3.36 1.34
N ALA A 423 -5.97 -3.29 2.45
CA ALA A 423 -5.82 -4.18 3.60
C ALA A 423 -7.18 -4.68 4.11
N GLY A 424 -7.37 -6.00 4.16
CA GLY A 424 -8.60 -6.66 4.62
C GLY A 424 -8.34 -7.80 5.59
N ALA A 425 -8.79 -7.71 6.84
CA ALA A 425 -8.49 -8.73 7.87
C ALA A 425 -7.00 -9.07 8.00
N ALA A 426 -6.11 -8.09 7.78
CA ALA A 426 -4.66 -8.27 7.66
C ALA A 426 -3.87 -7.23 8.45
N THR A 427 -2.55 -7.42 8.56
CA THR A 427 -1.65 -6.45 9.19
C THR A 427 -0.75 -5.77 8.15
N LEU A 428 -0.76 -4.44 8.15
CA LEU A 428 0.02 -3.60 7.24
C LEU A 428 0.92 -2.63 8.01
N VAL A 429 2.21 -2.59 7.66
CA VAL A 429 3.17 -1.64 8.22
C VAL A 429 3.87 -0.87 7.09
N LEU A 430 3.73 0.45 7.08
CA LEU A 430 4.35 1.34 6.08
C LEU A 430 5.29 2.34 6.76
N GLU A 431 6.55 2.36 6.35
CA GLU A 431 7.57 3.32 6.82
C GLU A 431 8.24 4.00 5.62
N ASP A 432 8.28 5.33 5.60
CA ASP A 432 8.89 6.10 4.51
C ASP A 432 8.32 5.71 3.13
N VAL A 433 7.00 5.78 2.99
CA VAL A 433 6.30 5.38 1.77
C VAL A 433 5.70 6.59 1.07
N LEU A 434 5.91 6.70 -0.23
CA LEU A 434 5.22 7.64 -1.10
C LEU A 434 4.22 6.88 -1.98
N ILE A 435 2.95 7.23 -1.85
CA ILE A 435 1.85 6.81 -2.72
C ILE A 435 1.50 8.00 -3.61
N GLU A 436 1.56 7.86 -4.93
CA GLU A 436 1.28 8.98 -5.83
C GLU A 436 0.67 8.57 -7.17
N ARG A 437 -0.11 9.48 -7.78
CA ARG A 437 -0.77 9.25 -9.08
C ARG A 437 -1.64 7.99 -9.04
N VAL A 438 -2.67 8.01 -8.19
CA VAL A 438 -3.65 6.92 -8.13
C VAL A 438 -4.84 7.28 -9.00
N PHE A 439 -5.04 6.49 -10.04
CA PHE A 439 -6.07 6.71 -11.04
C PHE A 439 -7.35 5.97 -10.66
N PRO A 440 -8.51 6.42 -11.17
CA PRO A 440 -9.74 5.73 -10.92
C PRO A 440 -9.78 4.39 -11.65
N ASP A 441 -10.68 3.52 -11.21
CA ASP A 441 -11.05 2.32 -11.94
C ASP A 441 -11.59 2.65 -13.36
N ALA A 442 -11.73 1.62 -14.20
CA ALA A 442 -12.23 1.78 -15.56
C ALA A 442 -13.66 2.39 -15.64
N MET A 443 -14.42 2.36 -14.53
CA MET A 443 -15.76 2.94 -14.42
C MET A 443 -15.74 4.39 -13.92
N GLY A 444 -14.57 4.94 -13.61
CA GLY A 444 -14.38 6.28 -13.05
C GLY A 444 -14.86 6.44 -11.61
N GLY A 445 -14.99 5.34 -10.88
CA GLY A 445 -15.52 5.26 -9.51
C GLY A 445 -14.44 5.52 -8.46
N LEU A 446 -13.75 4.46 -8.03
CA LEU A 446 -12.76 4.51 -6.94
C LEU A 446 -11.35 4.83 -7.48
N GLY A 447 -10.59 5.68 -6.79
CA GLY A 447 -9.16 5.97 -7.08
C GLY A 447 -8.36 6.28 -5.79
N ALA A 448 -8.61 5.50 -4.74
CA ALA A 448 -8.17 5.81 -3.38
C ALA A 448 -6.69 5.54 -3.12
N GLY A 449 -6.05 6.37 -2.28
CA GLY A 449 -4.69 6.11 -1.82
C GLY A 449 -4.57 4.80 -1.03
N MET A 450 -5.38 4.65 0.01
CA MET A 450 -5.37 3.47 0.87
C MET A 450 -6.77 3.13 1.41
N ALA A 451 -7.07 1.83 1.54
CA ALA A 451 -8.26 1.33 2.21
C ALA A 451 -7.90 0.27 3.26
N VAL A 452 -8.39 0.44 4.50
CA VAL A 452 -8.16 -0.47 5.63
C VAL A 452 -9.51 -0.93 6.16
N GLN A 453 -9.84 -2.21 5.99
CA GLN A 453 -11.19 -2.73 6.20
C GLN A 453 -11.22 -4.12 6.85
N THR A 454 -12.42 -4.53 7.28
CA THR A 454 -12.73 -5.91 7.67
C THR A 454 -11.80 -6.44 8.78
N GLY A 455 -11.61 -5.68 9.85
CA GLY A 455 -10.76 -6.04 10.98
C GLY A 455 -9.25 -5.98 10.69
N ALA A 456 -8.82 -5.21 9.70
CA ALA A 456 -7.40 -4.99 9.43
C ALA A 456 -6.78 -4.02 10.45
N THR A 457 -5.46 -4.12 10.63
CA THR A 457 -4.65 -3.19 11.42
C THR A 457 -3.58 -2.58 10.52
N ALA A 458 -3.51 -1.25 10.46
CA ALA A 458 -2.50 -0.53 9.71
C ALA A 458 -1.67 0.42 10.60
N THR A 459 -0.35 0.35 10.48
CA THR A 459 0.59 1.29 11.11
C THR A 459 1.39 2.04 10.06
N LEU A 460 1.40 3.37 10.14
CA LEU A 460 2.10 4.26 9.20
C LEU A 460 3.08 5.16 9.94
N ASP A 461 4.29 5.27 9.41
CA ASP A 461 5.30 6.24 9.84
C ASP A 461 5.89 6.96 8.61
N ARG A 462 5.73 8.29 8.57
CA ARG A 462 6.23 9.15 7.48
C ARG A 462 5.72 8.68 6.12
N VAL A 463 4.42 8.76 5.93
CA VAL A 463 3.73 8.38 4.68
C VAL A 463 3.14 9.61 3.99
N ALA A 464 3.30 9.66 2.67
CA ALA A 464 2.70 10.69 1.83
C ALA A 464 1.78 10.07 0.77
N ILE A 465 0.60 10.65 0.58
CA ILE A 465 -0.37 10.27 -0.45
C ILE A 465 -0.67 11.50 -1.31
N LEU A 466 -0.31 11.45 -2.59
CA LEU A 466 -0.41 12.57 -3.50
C LEU A 466 -1.21 12.21 -4.74
N ASP A 467 -1.95 13.17 -5.30
CA ASP A 467 -2.55 13.04 -6.63
C ASP A 467 -3.43 11.79 -6.77
N VAL A 468 -4.50 11.75 -5.96
CA VAL A 468 -5.47 10.65 -5.94
C VAL A 468 -6.86 11.17 -6.29
N GLU A 469 -7.72 10.31 -6.82
CA GLU A 469 -9.10 10.64 -7.16
C GLU A 469 -10.01 9.87 -6.21
N ASP A 470 -10.93 10.52 -5.48
CA ASP A 470 -11.86 9.94 -4.49
C ASP A 470 -11.49 10.19 -3.01
N PHE A 471 -10.57 9.39 -2.44
CA PHE A 471 -10.12 9.56 -1.05
C PHE A 471 -8.62 9.30 -0.87
N GLY A 472 -8.02 9.99 0.10
CA GLY A 472 -6.67 9.66 0.57
C GLY A 472 -6.64 8.32 1.31
N ILE A 473 -7.30 8.24 2.47
CA ILE A 473 -7.42 7.01 3.27
C ILE A 473 -8.88 6.77 3.67
N ALA A 474 -9.37 5.56 3.43
CA ALA A 474 -10.65 5.07 3.95
C ALA A 474 -10.43 3.98 5.00
N VAL A 475 -11.10 4.08 6.16
CA VAL A 475 -11.05 3.08 7.23
C VAL A 475 -12.47 2.66 7.63
N GLY A 476 -12.76 1.37 7.57
CA GLY A 476 -14.01 0.78 8.08
C GLY A 476 -13.84 0.23 9.50
N GLU A 477 -14.56 -0.85 9.84
CA GLU A 477 -14.38 -1.64 11.07
C GLU A 477 -12.94 -2.19 11.18
N SER A 478 -11.98 -1.38 11.62
CA SER A 478 -10.53 -1.61 11.54
C SER A 478 -9.74 -0.60 12.38
N GLU A 479 -8.44 -0.86 12.55
CA GLU A 479 -7.54 -0.02 13.34
C GLU A 479 -6.49 0.69 12.47
N LEU A 480 -6.32 1.99 12.68
CA LEU A 480 -5.31 2.80 12.02
C LEU A 480 -4.49 3.59 13.03
N THR A 481 -3.16 3.40 13.02
CA THR A 481 -2.23 4.29 13.71
C THR A 481 -1.29 4.95 12.71
N ALA A 482 -1.24 6.27 12.68
CA ALA A 482 -0.33 7.01 11.79
C ALA A 482 0.49 8.06 12.55
N ASN A 483 1.77 8.13 12.25
CA ASN A 483 2.65 9.23 12.63
C ASN A 483 3.20 9.86 11.35
N ASP A 484 3.18 11.19 11.26
CA ASP A 484 3.71 11.92 10.12
C ASP A 484 3.03 11.54 8.80
N LEU A 485 1.79 12.01 8.61
CA LEU A 485 0.99 11.73 7.42
C LEU A 485 0.74 13.01 6.62
N VAL A 486 1.01 12.95 5.31
CA VAL A 486 0.76 14.04 4.37
C VAL A 486 -0.18 13.56 3.27
N ILE A 487 -1.27 14.28 3.03
CA ILE A 487 -2.20 13.98 1.92
C ILE A 487 -2.41 15.23 1.08
N ARG A 488 -2.15 15.20 -0.24
CA ARG A 488 -2.32 16.39 -1.09
C ARG A 488 -3.00 16.06 -2.39
N ARG A 489 -3.78 17.03 -2.89
CA ARG A 489 -4.40 16.99 -4.23
C ARG A 489 -5.29 15.75 -4.36
N VAL A 490 -6.36 15.74 -3.58
CA VAL A 490 -7.40 14.70 -3.65
C VAL A 490 -8.56 15.25 -4.48
N ALA A 491 -8.68 14.76 -5.72
CA ALA A 491 -9.73 15.19 -6.63
C ALA A 491 -11.04 14.41 -6.40
N PRO A 492 -12.21 14.99 -6.74
CA PRO A 492 -13.47 14.24 -6.76
C PRO A 492 -13.43 13.11 -7.79
N GLN A 493 -14.27 12.09 -7.58
CA GLN A 493 -14.49 11.03 -8.55
C GLN A 493 -14.91 11.61 -9.92
N ARG A 494 -14.36 11.09 -11.02
CA ARG A 494 -14.78 11.48 -12.38
C ARG A 494 -16.27 11.22 -12.59
N ARG A 495 -16.75 10.09 -12.06
CA ARG A 495 -18.15 9.72 -12.13
C ARG A 495 -18.90 10.34 -10.96
N GLY A 496 -19.90 11.15 -11.26
CA GLY A 496 -20.74 11.77 -10.24
C GLY A 496 -20.13 13.03 -9.60
N GLN A 497 -18.82 13.27 -9.75
CA GLN A 497 -18.15 14.47 -9.24
C GLN A 497 -18.35 14.65 -7.72
N VAL A 498 -18.32 13.53 -7.01
CA VAL A 498 -18.46 13.46 -5.55
C VAL A 498 -17.14 13.04 -4.91
N ASN A 499 -17.06 13.17 -3.59
CA ASN A 499 -15.89 12.93 -2.75
C ASN A 499 -14.74 13.90 -3.06
N GLY A 500 -13.50 13.49 -2.82
CA GLY A 500 -12.33 14.37 -2.78
C GLY A 500 -11.72 14.50 -1.38
N ARG A 501 -11.95 13.50 -0.52
CA ARG A 501 -11.71 13.59 0.93
C ARG A 501 -10.30 13.13 1.29
N ALA A 502 -9.62 13.80 2.21
CA ALA A 502 -8.33 13.25 2.67
C ALA A 502 -8.54 11.97 3.49
N LEU A 503 -9.52 11.97 4.40
CA LEU A 503 -9.80 10.88 5.34
C LEU A 503 -11.30 10.56 5.40
N ASP A 504 -11.64 9.28 5.39
CA ASP A 504 -13.03 8.80 5.55
C ASP A 504 -13.06 7.60 6.52
N PHE A 505 -13.63 7.79 7.71
CA PHE A 505 -13.67 6.81 8.78
C PHE A 505 -15.10 6.44 9.12
N GLN A 506 -15.42 5.15 9.05
CA GLN A 506 -16.80 4.67 9.11
C GLN A 506 -16.93 3.42 9.98
N ASP A 507 -18.11 3.26 10.57
CA ASP A 507 -18.65 1.99 11.06
C ASP A 507 -17.68 1.15 11.91
N GLY A 508 -17.25 1.68 13.06
CA GLY A 508 -16.43 0.95 14.03
C GLY A 508 -14.92 1.14 13.88
N ALA A 509 -14.49 2.15 13.10
CA ALA A 509 -13.08 2.46 12.94
C ALA A 509 -12.47 3.00 14.24
N THR A 510 -11.29 2.51 14.63
CA THR A 510 -10.49 3.07 15.72
C THR A 510 -9.22 3.69 15.15
N VAL A 511 -9.08 5.01 15.25
CA VAL A 511 -8.03 5.75 14.55
C VAL A 511 -7.24 6.65 15.50
N THR A 512 -5.90 6.58 15.43
CA THR A 512 -4.99 7.52 16.10
C THR A 512 -4.01 8.10 15.09
N ILE A 513 -3.98 9.43 14.95
CA ILE A 513 -3.07 10.12 14.02
C ILE A 513 -2.32 11.23 14.76
N ARG A 514 -0.98 11.24 14.63
CA ARG A 514 -0.12 12.32 15.13
C ARG A 514 0.62 12.99 13.99
N ARG A 515 0.57 14.32 13.95
CA ARG A 515 1.15 15.16 12.90
C ARG A 515 0.60 14.80 11.54
N PHE A 516 -0.44 15.53 11.14
CA PHE A 516 -1.14 15.33 9.89
C PHE A 516 -1.29 16.66 9.16
N ALA A 517 -1.02 16.65 7.87
CA ALA A 517 -1.30 17.78 7.01
C ALA A 517 -2.00 17.31 5.73
N ALA A 518 -3.13 17.92 5.42
CA ALA A 518 -3.77 17.74 4.14
C ALA A 518 -4.11 19.04 3.43
N SER A 519 -3.93 19.05 2.11
CA SER A 519 -4.20 20.23 1.30
C SER A 519 -4.75 19.92 -0.09
N ASP A 520 -5.44 20.90 -0.66
CA ASP A 520 -5.99 20.83 -2.02
C ASP A 520 -7.00 19.69 -2.14
N LEU A 521 -8.08 19.81 -1.36
CA LEU A 521 -9.13 18.80 -1.19
C LEU A 521 -10.46 19.31 -1.74
N TYR A 522 -11.40 18.39 -1.90
CA TYR A 522 -12.77 18.69 -2.31
C TYR A 522 -13.77 17.99 -1.38
N GLU A 523 -14.97 18.55 -1.28
CA GLU A 523 -16.06 18.02 -0.43
C GLU A 523 -15.82 18.09 1.08
N ALA A 524 -14.81 17.40 1.60
CA ALA A 524 -14.48 17.41 3.01
C ALA A 524 -13.00 17.13 3.28
N GLY A 525 -12.42 17.71 4.33
CA GLY A 525 -11.09 17.32 4.81
C GLY A 525 -11.12 15.91 5.39
N ILE A 526 -12.02 15.69 6.35
CA ILE A 526 -12.26 14.40 7.01
C ILE A 526 -13.75 14.19 7.28
N VAL A 527 -14.21 12.95 7.10
CA VAL A 527 -15.51 12.48 7.57
C VAL A 527 -15.31 11.37 8.59
N ILE A 528 -15.96 11.51 9.75
CA ILE A 528 -15.99 10.55 10.86
C ILE A 528 -17.45 10.21 11.12
N SER A 529 -17.83 8.95 10.87
CA SER A 529 -19.24 8.57 10.81
C SER A 529 -19.49 7.22 11.47
N GLY A 530 -20.66 7.08 12.09
CA GLY A 530 -21.20 5.80 12.54
C GLY A 530 -20.85 5.44 13.97
N THR A 531 -21.72 4.62 14.58
CA THR A 531 -21.56 4.15 15.96
C THR A 531 -20.26 3.36 16.13
N GLY A 532 -19.54 3.65 17.22
CA GLY A 532 -18.30 2.94 17.57
C GLY A 532 -17.07 3.39 16.77
N THR A 533 -17.21 4.44 15.95
CA THR A 533 -16.08 5.09 15.31
C THR A 533 -15.46 6.10 16.28
N ASP A 534 -14.23 5.83 16.70
CA ASP A 534 -13.47 6.61 17.68
C ASP A 534 -12.17 7.12 17.06
N VAL A 535 -11.97 8.44 17.07
CA VAL A 535 -10.83 9.10 16.42
C VAL A 535 -10.11 10.01 17.39
N VAL A 536 -8.78 9.85 17.48
CA VAL A 536 -7.89 10.75 18.22
C VAL A 536 -6.87 11.34 17.25
N MET A 537 -6.82 12.66 17.14
CA MET A 537 -5.84 13.35 16.31
C MET A 537 -5.13 14.48 17.06
N GLU A 538 -3.83 14.58 16.79
CA GLU A 538 -2.95 15.58 17.39
C GLU A 538 -2.07 16.20 16.30
N ASP A 539 -1.89 17.53 16.36
CA ASP A 539 -1.10 18.29 15.38
C ASP A 539 -1.67 18.16 13.96
N VAL A 540 -2.84 18.76 13.73
CA VAL A 540 -3.60 18.61 12.48
C VAL A 540 -3.67 19.91 11.69
N VAL A 541 -3.42 19.84 10.39
CA VAL A 541 -3.60 20.95 9.45
C VAL A 541 -4.46 20.52 8.27
N PHE A 542 -5.54 21.25 8.03
CA PHE A 542 -6.30 21.24 6.77
C PHE A 542 -6.19 22.61 6.11
N GLU A 543 -5.90 22.60 4.81
CA GLU A 543 -5.77 23.82 4.01
C GLU A 543 -6.41 23.64 2.63
N ARG A 544 -7.13 24.65 2.12
CA ARG A 544 -7.73 24.61 0.77
C ARG A 544 -8.70 23.44 0.59
N VAL A 545 -9.81 23.45 1.32
CA VAL A 545 -10.92 22.50 1.14
C VAL A 545 -12.05 23.17 0.35
N ARG A 546 -12.21 22.76 -0.90
CA ARG A 546 -13.10 23.43 -1.87
C ARG A 546 -14.44 22.74 -2.00
N SER A 547 -15.41 23.50 -2.51
CA SER A 547 -16.65 22.92 -2.97
C SER A 547 -16.45 21.96 -4.12
N ARG A 548 -17.33 20.97 -4.17
CA ARG A 548 -17.38 20.02 -5.28
C ARG A 548 -17.72 20.75 -6.58
N PRO A 549 -17.55 20.10 -7.74
CA PRO A 549 -17.90 20.72 -9.03
C PRO A 549 -19.37 21.15 -9.17
N ASP A 550 -20.29 20.59 -8.38
CA ASP A 550 -21.69 21.03 -8.31
C ASP A 550 -21.93 22.24 -7.39
N GLY A 551 -20.85 22.76 -6.80
CA GLY A 551 -20.81 23.92 -5.91
C GLY A 551 -21.19 23.62 -4.47
N PHE A 552 -21.60 22.38 -4.15
CA PHE A 552 -21.97 21.98 -2.80
C PHE A 552 -20.78 21.40 -2.04
N ARG A 553 -20.88 21.48 -0.72
CA ARG A 553 -19.89 20.97 0.22
C ARG A 553 -18.58 21.74 0.19
N GLY A 554 -17.63 21.34 1.04
CA GLY A 554 -16.34 21.98 1.22
C GLY A 554 -16.03 22.10 2.70
N ASP A 555 -16.26 21.05 3.48
CA ASP A 555 -16.18 21.03 4.94
C ASP A 555 -14.76 20.71 5.44
N GLY A 556 -14.28 21.31 6.52
CA GLY A 556 -12.99 20.91 7.12
C GLY A 556 -13.09 19.54 7.81
N PHE A 557 -13.84 19.50 8.91
CA PHE A 557 -14.16 18.29 9.67
C PHE A 557 -15.66 18.02 9.68
N VAL A 558 -16.03 16.76 9.47
CA VAL A 558 -17.41 16.29 9.67
C VAL A 558 -17.40 15.13 10.66
N VAL A 559 -18.10 15.27 11.78
CA VAL A 559 -18.32 14.22 12.78
C VAL A 559 -19.81 13.97 12.92
N GLN A 560 -20.26 12.74 12.67
CA GLN A 560 -21.69 12.45 12.53
C GLN A 560 -22.08 11.05 12.99
N ASP A 561 -23.39 10.81 13.07
CA ASP A 561 -23.99 9.49 13.29
C ASP A 561 -23.42 8.75 14.52
N ALA A 562 -23.43 9.42 15.69
CA ALA A 562 -22.93 8.91 16.98
C ALA A 562 -21.43 8.59 17.04
N ALA A 563 -20.62 9.12 16.12
CA ALA A 563 -19.17 9.03 16.19
C ALA A 563 -18.56 9.95 17.28
N SER A 564 -17.32 9.67 17.66
CA SER A 564 -16.57 10.39 18.69
C SER A 564 -15.20 10.83 18.15
N ALA A 565 -14.85 12.10 18.37
CA ALA A 565 -13.57 12.65 17.98
C ALA A 565 -12.91 13.46 19.11
N VAL A 566 -11.62 13.25 19.32
CA VAL A 566 -10.76 14.05 20.20
C VAL A 566 -9.63 14.67 19.39
N LEU A 567 -9.60 16.00 19.37
CA LEU A 567 -8.66 16.77 18.56
C LEU A 567 -7.82 17.71 19.44
N SER A 568 -6.53 17.80 19.15
CA SER A 568 -5.62 18.75 19.82
C SER A 568 -4.66 19.40 18.83
N ARG A 569 -4.46 20.73 18.99
CA ARG A 569 -3.56 21.52 18.14
C ARG A 569 -3.95 21.39 16.67
N VAL A 570 -5.06 22.02 16.33
CA VAL A 570 -5.69 21.93 15.00
C VAL A 570 -5.69 23.28 14.31
N ARG A 571 -5.38 23.27 13.01
CA ARG A 571 -5.60 24.42 12.14
C ARG A 571 -6.44 24.01 10.94
N VAL A 572 -7.52 24.76 10.71
CA VAL A 572 -8.38 24.64 9.53
C VAL A 572 -8.40 25.98 8.82
N GLN A 573 -7.99 26.00 7.56
CA GLN A 573 -7.87 27.25 6.80
C GLN A 573 -8.34 27.09 5.36
N ASP A 574 -8.97 28.15 4.81
CA ASP A 574 -9.38 28.24 3.40
C ASP A 574 -10.35 27.10 3.04
N VAL A 575 -11.58 27.21 3.55
CA VAL A 575 -12.62 26.15 3.52
C VAL A 575 -13.94 26.73 3.01
N HIS A 576 -14.66 25.99 2.15
CA HIS A 576 -15.88 26.45 1.46
C HIS A 576 -17.15 25.72 1.96
N GLU A 577 -17.55 25.91 3.21
CA GLU A 577 -18.89 25.63 3.77
C GLU A 577 -18.83 25.78 5.30
N ALA A 578 -18.07 24.91 5.95
CA ALA A 578 -17.87 24.95 7.38
C ALA A 578 -16.52 24.37 7.76
N ALA A 579 -15.80 25.00 8.70
CA ALA A 579 -14.53 24.43 9.15
C ALA A 579 -14.74 23.16 10.00
N VAL A 580 -15.80 23.12 10.82
CA VAL A 580 -16.18 21.95 11.61
C VAL A 580 -17.70 21.80 11.64
N ILE A 581 -18.20 20.61 11.32
CA ILE A 581 -19.59 20.20 11.47
C ILE A 581 -19.64 18.99 12.39
N VAL A 582 -20.47 19.07 13.43
CA VAL A 582 -20.80 17.95 14.31
C VAL A 582 -22.31 17.78 14.32
N ASN A 583 -22.81 16.59 13.98
CA ASN A 583 -24.24 16.34 13.90
C ASN A 583 -24.64 14.94 14.40
N GLY A 584 -25.93 14.72 14.65
CA GLY A 584 -26.52 13.39 14.85
C GLY A 584 -25.90 12.59 16.00
N ASP A 585 -26.19 12.97 17.24
CA ASP A 585 -25.71 12.35 18.49
C ASP A 585 -24.18 12.21 18.61
N ALA A 586 -23.41 12.78 17.68
CA ALA A 586 -21.95 12.73 17.71
C ALA A 586 -21.36 13.64 18.80
N THR A 587 -20.12 13.35 19.15
CA THR A 587 -19.38 14.11 20.16
C THR A 587 -18.02 14.55 19.64
N LEU A 588 -17.67 15.81 19.91
CA LEU A 588 -16.36 16.37 19.59
C LEU A 588 -15.77 17.03 20.84
N PHE A 589 -14.52 16.67 21.14
CA PHE A 589 -13.67 17.35 22.11
C PHE A 589 -12.47 17.94 21.37
N ALA A 590 -12.37 19.27 21.33
CA ALA A 590 -11.27 19.97 20.65
C ALA A 590 -10.52 20.88 21.63
N SER A 591 -9.21 20.94 21.48
CA SER A 591 -8.35 21.88 22.21
C SER A 591 -7.30 22.48 21.30
N ASP A 592 -6.95 23.75 21.53
CA ASP A 592 -5.98 24.48 20.70
C ASP A 592 -6.38 24.48 19.21
N ILE A 593 -7.56 25.00 18.89
CA ILE A 593 -8.08 25.03 17.51
C ILE A 593 -8.05 26.45 16.93
N VAL A 594 -7.50 26.57 15.74
CA VAL A 594 -7.50 27.81 14.95
C VAL A 594 -8.26 27.57 13.64
N ILE A 595 -9.31 28.35 13.43
CA ILE A 595 -10.13 28.35 12.22
C ILE A 595 -9.98 29.72 11.57
N ARG A 596 -9.69 29.72 10.27
CA ARG A 596 -9.47 30.94 9.49
C ARG A 596 -10.01 30.81 8.07
N GLU A 597 -10.47 31.92 7.48
CA GLU A 597 -10.83 32.00 6.06
C GLU A 597 -11.87 30.93 5.69
N VAL A 598 -13.06 31.01 6.29
CA VAL A 598 -14.17 30.12 5.95
C VAL A 598 -15.17 30.85 5.06
N ALA A 599 -15.17 30.47 3.79
CA ALA A 599 -16.04 31.01 2.77
C ALA A 599 -17.39 30.29 2.72
N ALA A 600 -18.40 30.96 2.16
CA ALA A 600 -19.61 30.31 1.71
C ALA A 600 -19.31 29.26 0.61
N GLN A 601 -20.24 28.32 0.43
CA GLN A 601 -20.20 27.35 -0.67
C GLN A 601 -20.24 28.05 -2.03
N ASP A 602 -19.61 27.46 -3.04
CA ASP A 602 -19.61 28.03 -4.40
C ASP A 602 -21.03 28.13 -5.00
N CYS A 603 -21.98 27.31 -4.51
CA CYS A 603 -23.38 27.38 -4.91
C CYS A 603 -24.20 28.50 -4.23
N ALA A 604 -23.63 29.28 -3.32
CA ALA A 604 -24.35 30.21 -2.45
C ALA A 604 -25.18 31.24 -3.23
N ASP A 605 -24.68 31.74 -4.36
CA ASP A 605 -25.39 32.70 -5.21
C ASP A 605 -26.30 32.03 -6.26
N SER A 606 -26.49 30.70 -6.18
CA SER A 606 -27.23 29.93 -7.17
C SER A 606 -28.12 28.86 -6.54
N SER A 607 -27.72 27.59 -6.58
CA SER A 607 -28.54 26.44 -6.21
C SER A 607 -28.70 26.20 -4.71
N CYS A 608 -27.89 26.84 -3.87
CA CYS A 608 -27.95 26.69 -2.41
C CYS A 608 -28.09 28.00 -1.65
N SER A 609 -28.72 29.03 -2.24
CA SER A 609 -28.91 30.33 -1.59
C SER A 609 -29.69 30.30 -0.27
N ALA A 610 -30.39 29.20 0.03
CA ALA A 610 -31.07 28.99 1.30
C ALA A 610 -30.13 28.50 2.42
N TYR A 611 -28.99 27.91 2.05
CA TYR A 611 -28.00 27.31 2.95
C TYR A 611 -26.58 27.59 2.40
N PRO A 612 -26.15 28.87 2.36
CA PRO A 612 -24.89 29.25 1.73
C PRO A 612 -23.65 28.72 2.47
N GLY A 613 -23.75 28.31 3.74
CA GLY A 613 -22.60 27.96 4.57
C GLY A 613 -21.82 29.21 5.03
N GLY A 614 -20.51 29.07 5.25
CA GLY A 614 -19.63 30.10 5.81
C GLY A 614 -19.51 30.01 7.34
N HIS A 615 -19.54 28.80 7.91
CA HIS A 615 -19.58 28.61 9.36
C HIS A 615 -18.22 28.20 9.96
N GLY A 616 -17.82 28.78 11.09
CA GLY A 616 -16.66 28.31 11.83
C GLY A 616 -16.89 26.90 12.40
N ILE A 617 -17.70 26.80 13.47
CA ILE A 617 -18.07 25.51 14.07
C ILE A 617 -19.59 25.38 14.15
N GLY A 618 -20.12 24.28 13.63
CA GLY A 618 -21.54 23.92 13.67
C GLY A 618 -21.83 22.73 14.59
N ALA A 619 -22.84 22.85 15.46
CA ALA A 619 -23.36 21.79 16.32
C ALA A 619 -24.86 21.57 16.05
N TYR A 620 -25.21 20.38 15.55
CA TYR A 620 -26.57 20.05 15.07
C TYR A 620 -27.09 18.75 15.71
N GLY A 621 -27.77 18.86 16.86
CA GLY A 621 -28.17 17.68 17.64
C GLY A 621 -26.98 16.86 18.12
N ALA A 622 -25.91 17.56 18.46
CA ALA A 622 -24.63 17.00 18.84
C ALA A 622 -23.98 17.83 19.95
N ARG A 623 -23.02 17.23 20.66
CA ARG A 623 -22.31 17.87 21.76
C ARG A 623 -20.89 18.22 21.35
N VAL A 624 -20.55 19.50 21.45
CA VAL A 624 -19.23 20.01 21.07
C VAL A 624 -18.59 20.72 22.24
N VAL A 625 -17.41 20.27 22.63
CA VAL A 625 -16.59 20.85 23.71
C VAL A 625 -15.32 21.40 23.10
N VAL A 626 -15.08 22.71 23.25
CA VAL A 626 -13.91 23.38 22.67
C VAL A 626 -13.23 24.24 23.72
N ASN A 627 -11.90 24.09 23.85
CA ASN A 627 -11.08 24.88 24.74
C ASN A 627 -9.90 25.53 23.98
N ARG A 628 -9.56 26.79 24.29
CA ARG A 628 -8.45 27.53 23.67
C ARG A 628 -8.60 27.57 22.15
N PHE A 629 -9.46 28.46 21.68
CA PHE A 629 -9.79 28.55 20.25
C PHE A 629 -9.78 29.96 19.68
N VAL A 630 -9.48 30.05 18.38
CA VAL A 630 -9.64 31.27 17.59
C VAL A 630 -10.41 30.93 16.34
N ILE A 631 -11.52 31.64 16.10
CA ILE A 631 -12.29 31.61 14.86
C ILE A 631 -12.23 32.99 14.25
N GLU A 632 -11.64 33.11 13.07
CA GLU A 632 -11.49 34.39 12.40
C GLU A 632 -11.83 34.33 10.90
N GLU A 633 -12.30 35.47 10.37
CA GLU A 633 -12.52 35.65 8.92
C GLU A 633 -13.48 34.57 8.35
N VAL A 634 -14.72 34.54 8.87
CA VAL A 634 -15.77 33.61 8.42
C VAL A 634 -16.96 34.35 7.83
N ASP A 635 -17.49 33.85 6.71
CA ASP A 635 -18.49 34.58 5.91
C ASP A 635 -19.89 34.66 6.53
N LEU A 636 -20.24 33.77 7.46
CA LEU A 636 -21.59 33.73 8.06
C LEU A 636 -21.57 33.69 9.60
N CYS A 637 -21.42 32.52 10.21
CA CYS A 637 -21.46 32.38 11.67
C CYS A 637 -20.11 31.89 12.20
N GLY A 638 -19.54 32.54 13.21
CA GLY A 638 -18.41 31.98 13.95
C GLY A 638 -18.77 30.65 14.62
N LEU A 639 -19.88 30.67 15.35
CA LEU A 639 -20.48 29.49 15.98
C LEU A 639 -21.93 29.34 15.51
N HIS A 640 -22.34 28.14 15.13
CA HIS A 640 -23.74 27.85 14.77
C HIS A 640 -24.26 26.66 15.57
N VAL A 641 -25.31 26.87 16.35
CA VAL A 641 -25.98 25.81 17.10
C VAL A 641 -27.43 25.73 16.69
N ALA A 642 -27.89 24.52 16.34
CA ALA A 642 -29.27 24.27 15.99
C ALA A 642 -29.66 22.82 16.32
N ALA A 643 -30.95 22.49 16.14
CA ALA A 643 -31.47 21.13 16.26
C ALA A 643 -31.10 20.42 17.58
N GLU A 644 -31.25 21.10 18.72
CA GLU A 644 -30.87 20.59 20.05
C GLU A 644 -29.36 20.34 20.22
N GLY A 645 -28.51 20.98 19.41
CA GLY A 645 -27.06 20.99 19.61
C GLY A 645 -26.66 21.79 20.86
N GLU A 646 -25.47 21.46 21.38
CA GLU A 646 -24.88 22.09 22.56
C GLU A 646 -23.39 22.39 22.36
N PHE A 647 -22.98 23.59 22.75
CA PHE A 647 -21.59 24.00 22.91
C PHE A 647 -21.20 24.15 24.37
N LEU A 648 -20.03 23.63 24.72
CA LEU A 648 -19.30 23.97 25.94
C LEU A 648 -17.96 24.58 25.54
N LEU A 649 -17.83 25.88 25.77
CA LEU A 649 -16.70 26.68 25.30
C LEU A 649 -15.88 27.20 26.49
N ASP A 650 -14.57 27.24 26.33
CA ASP A 650 -13.65 27.82 27.31
C ASP A 650 -12.44 28.47 26.59
N ASP A 651 -12.01 29.65 27.08
CA ASP A 651 -10.91 30.47 26.53
C ASP A 651 -10.93 30.59 25.00
N GLY A 652 -11.77 31.48 24.44
CA GLY A 652 -11.95 31.58 23.00
C GLY A 652 -12.09 32.99 22.45
N VAL A 653 -11.76 33.17 21.18
CA VAL A 653 -12.00 34.42 20.43
C VAL A 653 -12.72 34.12 19.12
N VAL A 654 -13.81 34.83 18.87
CA VAL A 654 -14.55 34.82 17.60
C VAL A 654 -14.54 36.22 17.01
N ARG A 655 -13.95 36.39 15.82
CA ARG A 655 -13.79 37.71 15.20
C ARG A 655 -13.94 37.75 13.69
N GLY A 656 -14.33 38.90 13.17
CA GLY A 656 -14.45 39.09 11.72
C GLY A 656 -15.52 38.21 11.06
N ALA A 657 -16.49 37.73 11.84
CA ALA A 657 -17.66 37.01 11.34
C ALA A 657 -18.79 38.00 11.01
N VAL A 658 -19.68 37.65 10.07
CA VAL A 658 -20.94 38.40 9.90
C VAL A 658 -21.77 38.32 11.17
N ILE A 659 -21.88 37.11 11.75
CA ILE A 659 -22.48 36.84 13.05
C ILE A 659 -21.48 36.06 13.92
N GLY A 660 -21.19 36.54 15.13
CA GLY A 660 -20.32 35.83 16.08
C GLY A 660 -20.89 34.46 16.46
N ALA A 661 -22.13 34.42 16.95
CA ALA A 661 -22.86 33.20 17.26
C ALA A 661 -24.31 33.22 16.74
N CYS A 662 -24.70 32.16 16.03
CA CYS A 662 -26.04 31.90 15.52
C CYS A 662 -26.70 30.81 16.37
N VAL A 663 -27.71 31.17 17.17
CA VAL A 663 -28.36 30.28 18.14
C VAL A 663 -29.79 29.98 17.73
N GLN A 664 -30.01 28.74 17.29
CA GLN A 664 -31.30 28.21 16.82
C GLN A 664 -31.66 26.90 17.55
N SER A 665 -31.27 26.80 18.82
CA SER A 665 -31.44 25.63 19.68
C SER A 665 -31.97 26.06 21.04
N ASP A 666 -33.00 25.37 21.53
CA ASP A 666 -33.55 25.59 22.89
C ASP A 666 -32.68 24.94 23.98
N ALA A 667 -31.90 23.93 23.63
CA ALA A 667 -30.95 23.27 24.53
C ALA A 667 -29.74 24.15 24.89
N GLN A 668 -29.41 25.14 24.05
CA GLN A 668 -28.23 25.97 24.29
C GLN A 668 -28.51 27.06 25.34
N ASP A 669 -27.78 27.03 26.45
CA ASP A 669 -27.69 28.19 27.35
C ASP A 669 -26.83 29.29 26.71
N ILE A 670 -27.44 30.44 26.42
CA ILE A 670 -26.76 31.60 25.84
C ILE A 670 -25.71 32.16 26.82
N GLY A 671 -25.93 32.05 28.14
CA GLY A 671 -25.00 32.50 29.16
C GLY A 671 -23.67 31.75 29.13
N ASP A 672 -23.69 30.48 28.70
CA ASP A 672 -22.49 29.66 28.57
C ASP A 672 -21.68 30.02 27.33
N LEU A 673 -22.30 30.53 26.27
CA LEU A 673 -21.58 30.99 25.07
C LEU A 673 -20.70 32.23 25.33
N GLY A 674 -21.11 33.09 26.27
CA GLY A 674 -20.38 34.33 26.60
C GLY A 674 -19.38 34.19 27.77
N ARG A 675 -19.33 33.03 28.44
CA ARG A 675 -18.42 32.83 29.57
C ARG A 675 -17.04 32.45 29.03
N SER A 676 -16.06 33.34 29.17
CA SER A 676 -14.67 33.14 28.71
C SER A 676 -14.49 33.10 27.18
N VAL A 677 -15.43 33.66 26.41
CA VAL A 677 -15.32 33.78 24.96
C VAL A 677 -15.52 35.24 24.54
N ASP A 678 -14.55 35.79 23.82
CA ASP A 678 -14.56 37.16 23.32
C ASP A 678 -15.12 37.20 21.89
N PHE A 679 -16.25 37.89 21.71
CA PHE A 679 -16.82 38.20 20.39
C PHE A 679 -16.44 39.63 20.01
N VAL A 680 -15.45 39.79 19.13
CA VAL A 680 -14.88 41.09 18.77
C VAL A 680 -14.90 41.32 17.27
N ASP A 681 -15.11 42.55 16.83
CA ASP A 681 -15.05 42.94 15.40
C ASP A 681 -15.96 42.09 14.47
N ASN A 682 -17.08 41.55 15.00
CA ASN A 682 -18.11 40.88 14.20
C ASN A 682 -19.16 41.89 13.73
N GLY A 683 -19.88 41.57 12.65
CA GLY A 683 -21.02 42.39 12.20
C GLY A 683 -22.12 42.45 13.26
N THR A 684 -22.49 41.29 13.80
CA THR A 684 -23.36 41.14 14.98
C THR A 684 -22.75 40.06 15.88
N ASN A 685 -22.62 40.28 17.20
CA ASN A 685 -22.01 39.26 18.06
C ASN A 685 -22.90 38.04 18.33
N LEU A 686 -24.22 38.23 18.44
CA LEU A 686 -25.18 37.17 18.72
C LEU A 686 -26.47 37.38 17.95
N GLU A 687 -26.92 36.36 17.22
CA GLU A 687 -28.27 36.26 16.68
C GLU A 687 -28.94 35.00 17.22
N ALA A 688 -30.10 35.16 17.87
CA ALA A 688 -30.83 34.06 18.46
C ALA A 688 -32.30 34.09 18.04
N THR A 689 -32.88 32.94 17.71
CA THR A 689 -34.32 32.85 17.39
C THR A 689 -35.20 32.95 18.64
N MET A 690 -34.63 32.72 19.82
CA MET A 690 -35.26 32.89 21.12
C MET A 690 -34.27 33.54 22.08
N LEU A 691 -34.67 34.65 22.71
CA LEU A 691 -33.89 35.29 23.77
C LEU A 691 -34.55 34.97 25.11
N PRO A 692 -33.79 34.63 26.17
CA PRO A 692 -34.34 34.47 27.49
C PRO A 692 -35.02 35.78 27.90
N VAL A 693 -36.28 35.68 28.34
CA VAL A 693 -37.00 36.81 28.92
C VAL A 693 -36.31 37.10 30.25
N PRO A 694 -35.76 38.32 30.47
CA PRO A 694 -35.14 38.65 31.75
C PRO A 694 -36.12 38.41 32.88
N ASP A 695 -35.65 37.85 34.00
CA ASP A 695 -36.47 37.74 35.20
C ASP A 695 -37.08 39.11 35.53
N PRO A 696 -38.38 39.18 35.88
CA PRO A 696 -39.01 40.43 36.23
C PRO A 696 -38.21 41.08 37.36
N LEU A 697 -37.83 42.36 37.17
CA LEU A 697 -37.12 43.12 38.17
C LEU A 697 -37.85 42.94 39.52
N PRO A 698 -37.12 42.63 40.62
CA PRO A 698 -37.74 42.42 41.91
C PRO A 698 -38.61 43.63 42.25
N SER A 699 -39.90 43.39 42.51
CA SER A 699 -40.81 44.44 42.92
C SER A 699 -40.27 45.06 44.20
N THR A 700 -39.92 46.33 44.15
CA THR A 700 -39.62 47.13 45.33
C THR A 700 -40.93 47.36 46.08
N ASP A 701 -41.29 46.42 46.96
CA ASP A 701 -42.30 46.61 48.01
C ASP A 701 -41.65 47.13 49.29
#